data_AF-A0A2I8A468-F1
#
_entry.id   AF-A0A2I8A468-F1
#
_cell.length_a   1.000
_cell.length_b   1.000
_cell.length_c   1.000
_cell.angle_alpha   90.00
_cell.angle_beta   90.00
_cell.angle_gamma   90.00
#
_symmetry.space_group_name_H-M   'P 1'
#
loop_
_entity.id
_entity.type
_entity.pdbx_description
1 polymer ?
#
loop_
_entity_poly.entity_id
_entity_poly.type
_entity_poly.pdbx_seq_one_letter_code
_entity_poly.pdbx_strand_id
1 'polypeptide(L)'
;MTKDRVLQTNILPPVAEKQLQVLELHGDRRLDNYFWLRDIDNPKVVQYLEEENAYTDAIMQHTASLQTQLYEEMLSRIQETDLTVPYRKDNYYYYSRTEAGKAYRIYCRKKDSLDAPEEILLDENELAEGHDFFDLGIFDVSPDHQILAYSFDTSGSERYTLYFLDLNTRQFYPETIADTYFSFCWANDNRTGFYTKIDHANRPYQLFRHTLGTSPESDELIYHEPDDAYSLYVGNTRSQAYILMSLQSSITTEIHYLDANHPHNSFQIIYPRQTGIEYYIDHHNDDFYIVTNEAATNFKLVKTPITALSKDNWETIIPHREDVLLSGISLFTDHLVIYERKDGLQAARVRNLSTGDEDNIAFPEPTYAFSEGSNPEFNTNILRFHYTSLITPPSVFDYNMATKERELKKQTEVLGGYDPTQYCSEWLMATAPDGVQVPISIVYKTGTKKDGKNPLLLTGYGSYGSSYPASFSSTRLTLLDRGFVFAIAHIRGGEEMGREWYENGKFLHKKNTFTDFIACAEYLINEGWTTNTNLAITGGSAGGLLMGAVINMRPDLFQVVVANVPFVDVVTTILDTSLPLSAAEWEEWGNPNDPIYYEYMKSYSPYDNVEAQTYPDLLITAGLNDSRVKYWEPAKWTAKLRELKTDNNILLLKTNMDAGHSGASGRYESLKELAFEYAFILEQLKLV
;
A
#
# COMPACT_ATOMS: atom_id res chain seq x y z
N MET A 1 -27.44 -11.26 41.86
CA MET A 1 -26.72 -10.61 42.97
C MET A 1 -25.46 -11.41 43.25
N THR A 2 -24.32 -10.85 42.83
CA THR A 2 -22.93 -11.01 43.34
C THR A 2 -22.11 -10.20 42.32
N LYS A 3 -22.02 -8.87 42.46
CA LYS A 3 -21.01 -8.16 43.26
C LYS A 3 -19.63 -8.80 43.13
N ASP A 4 -19.01 -8.56 41.98
CA ASP A 4 -17.57 -8.32 41.82
C ASP A 4 -17.39 -7.37 40.63
N ARG A 5 -17.87 -6.12 40.78
CA ARG A 5 -17.35 -5.01 40.00
C ARG A 5 -15.98 -4.72 40.60
N VAL A 6 -14.94 -5.18 39.91
CA VAL A 6 -13.56 -4.77 40.14
C VAL A 6 -13.55 -3.25 40.32
N LEU A 7 -12.88 -2.78 41.38
CA LEU A 7 -12.61 -1.37 41.61
C LEU A 7 -11.99 -0.81 40.33
N GLN A 8 -12.79 -0.11 39.50
CA GLN A 8 -12.28 0.75 38.44
C GLN A 8 -11.43 1.80 39.15
N THR A 9 -10.11 1.62 39.13
CA THR A 9 -9.19 2.74 39.22
C THR A 9 -9.66 3.75 38.18
N ASN A 10 -10.06 4.95 38.62
CA ASN A 10 -10.38 6.06 37.71
C ASN A 10 -9.08 6.48 37.02
N ILE A 11 -8.71 5.75 35.97
CA ILE A 11 -7.58 6.11 35.12
C ILE A 11 -8.09 7.21 34.21
N LEU A 12 -7.58 8.42 34.41
CA LEU A 12 -7.92 9.58 33.61
C LEU A 12 -7.09 9.56 32.33
N PRO A 13 -7.65 9.96 31.18
CA PRO A 13 -6.87 10.10 29.96
C PRO A 13 -5.81 11.20 30.13
N PRO A 14 -4.63 11.06 29.48
CA PRO A 14 -3.63 12.12 29.41
C PRO A 14 -4.22 13.40 28.81
N VAL A 15 -3.76 14.52 29.35
CA VAL A 15 -4.16 15.87 28.91
C VAL A 15 -2.91 16.60 28.43
N ALA A 16 -2.79 16.75 27.11
CA ALA A 16 -1.71 17.52 26.52
C ALA A 16 -1.75 18.99 26.97
N GLU A 17 -0.59 19.56 27.29
CA GLU A 17 -0.45 20.98 27.55
C GLU A 17 -0.88 21.79 26.31
N LYS A 18 -1.63 22.87 26.53
CA LYS A 18 -1.98 23.82 25.47
C LYS A 18 -0.87 24.86 25.34
N GLN A 19 -0.13 24.81 24.25
CA GLN A 19 0.85 25.82 23.86
C GLN A 19 0.40 26.44 22.55
N LEU A 20 -0.28 27.59 22.66
CA LEU A 20 -0.91 28.22 21.51
C LEU A 20 0.13 28.67 20.47
N GLN A 21 0.08 28.04 19.30
CA GLN A 21 0.70 28.51 18.07
C GLN A 21 -0.39 29.13 17.18
N VAL A 22 -0.13 30.33 16.66
CA VAL A 22 -1.00 30.94 15.65
C VAL A 22 -0.41 30.65 14.27
N LEU A 23 -1.19 30.00 13.41
CA LEU A 23 -0.87 29.75 12.01
C LEU A 23 -1.73 30.69 11.17
N GLU A 24 -1.10 31.57 10.39
CA GLU A 24 -1.80 32.59 9.62
C GLU A 24 -1.44 32.49 8.14
N LEU A 25 -2.46 32.33 7.29
CA LEU A 25 -2.33 32.29 5.84
C LEU A 25 -3.63 32.84 5.21
N HIS A 26 -3.52 33.56 4.10
CA HIS A 26 -4.67 34.17 3.39
C HIS A 26 -5.59 35.04 4.26
N GLY A 27 -5.07 35.58 5.38
CA GLY A 27 -5.84 36.36 6.35
C GLY A 27 -6.72 35.53 7.30
N ASP A 28 -6.66 34.20 7.21
CA ASP A 28 -7.26 33.26 8.16
C ASP A 28 -6.26 32.92 9.27
N ARG A 29 -6.73 32.85 10.52
CA ARG A 29 -5.90 32.61 11.70
C ARG A 29 -6.34 31.31 12.37
N ARG A 30 -5.62 30.22 12.09
CA ARG A 30 -5.81 28.92 12.75
C ARG A 30 -5.04 28.88 14.06
N LEU A 31 -5.70 28.42 15.12
CA LEU A 31 -5.12 28.29 16.46
C LEU A 31 -4.78 26.83 16.71
N ASP A 32 -3.50 26.54 16.84
CA ASP A 32 -3.00 25.20 17.11
C ASP A 32 -2.39 25.13 18.52
N ASN A 33 -3.14 24.60 19.47
CA ASN A 33 -2.68 24.43 20.85
C ASN A 33 -1.65 23.31 21.02
N TYR A 34 -1.46 22.48 20.00
CA TYR A 34 -0.73 21.22 20.08
C TYR A 34 0.41 21.13 19.06
N PHE A 35 0.74 22.25 18.37
CA PHE A 35 1.82 22.32 17.39
C PHE A 35 3.17 21.83 17.96
N TRP A 36 3.40 22.03 19.27
CA TRP A 36 4.60 21.61 19.98
C TRP A 36 4.83 20.09 19.98
N LEU A 37 3.80 19.26 19.74
CA LEU A 37 3.93 17.80 19.66
C LEU A 37 4.78 17.32 18.48
N ARG A 38 5.05 18.19 17.52
CA ARG A 38 5.92 17.93 16.36
C ARG A 38 7.42 17.88 16.72
N ASP A 39 7.82 18.52 17.82
CA ASP A 39 9.23 18.63 18.20
C ASP A 39 9.70 17.36 18.93
N ILE A 40 10.26 16.40 18.20
CA ILE A 40 10.72 15.13 18.77
C ILE A 40 11.84 15.30 19.82
N ASP A 41 12.61 16.38 19.74
CA ASP A 41 13.69 16.69 20.69
C ASP A 41 13.13 17.24 22.02
N ASN A 42 11.86 17.62 22.06
CA ASN A 42 11.19 18.05 23.28
C ASN A 42 10.78 16.82 24.11
N PRO A 43 11.36 16.62 25.31
CA PRO A 43 11.09 15.43 26.12
C PRO A 43 9.63 15.30 26.57
N LYS A 44 8.87 16.41 26.57
CA LYS A 44 7.42 16.37 26.86
C LYS A 44 6.63 15.63 25.78
N VAL A 45 7.15 15.55 24.55
CA VAL A 45 6.48 14.84 23.45
C VAL A 45 6.54 13.35 23.68
N VAL A 46 7.74 12.80 23.90
CA VAL A 46 7.93 11.39 24.24
C VAL A 46 7.13 11.03 25.48
N GLN A 47 7.19 11.87 26.52
CA GLN A 47 6.39 11.68 27.73
C GLN A 47 4.88 11.59 27.43
N TYR A 48 4.34 12.49 26.61
CA TYR A 48 2.92 12.46 26.24
C TYR A 48 2.54 11.17 25.50
N LEU A 49 3.37 10.73 24.55
CA LEU A 49 3.14 9.48 23.80
C LEU A 49 3.20 8.24 24.72
N GLU A 50 4.14 8.21 25.67
CA GLU A 50 4.23 7.15 26.67
C GLU A 50 3.04 7.14 27.64
N GLU A 51 2.57 8.32 28.07
CA GLU A 51 1.37 8.45 28.90
C GLU A 51 0.11 7.98 28.15
N GLU A 52 0.02 8.25 26.85
CA GLU A 52 -1.05 7.75 25.97
C GLU A 52 -1.02 6.23 25.83
N ASN A 53 0.16 5.65 25.61
CA ASN A 53 0.35 4.21 25.60
C ASN A 53 -0.05 3.57 26.93
N ALA A 54 0.39 4.15 28.06
CA ALA A 54 0.04 3.65 29.39
C ALA A 54 -1.47 3.72 29.66
N TYR A 55 -2.14 4.78 29.20
CA TYR A 55 -3.60 4.89 29.28
C TYR A 55 -4.29 3.81 28.44
N THR A 56 -3.88 3.65 27.18
CA THR A 56 -4.37 2.64 26.26
C THR A 56 -4.23 1.23 26.83
N ASP A 57 -3.05 0.88 27.32
CA ASP A 57 -2.78 -0.43 27.93
C ASP A 57 -3.65 -0.67 29.17
N ALA A 58 -3.86 0.35 29.99
CA ALA A 58 -4.67 0.21 31.19
C ALA A 58 -6.18 0.10 30.89
N ILE A 59 -6.69 0.83 29.89
CA ILE A 59 -8.09 0.70 29.44
C ILE A 59 -8.34 -0.66 28.78
N MET A 60 -7.36 -1.19 28.06
CA MET A 60 -7.47 -2.48 27.36
C MET A 60 -7.04 -3.68 28.20
N GLN A 61 -6.56 -3.47 29.43
CA GLN A 61 -6.01 -4.53 30.28
C GLN A 61 -6.98 -5.71 30.50
N HIS A 62 -8.27 -5.43 30.68
CA HIS A 62 -9.27 -6.49 30.89
C HIS A 62 -9.51 -7.35 29.65
N THR A 63 -9.16 -6.85 28.47
CA THR A 63 -9.25 -7.59 27.20
C THR A 63 -8.02 -8.45 26.91
N ALA A 64 -6.99 -8.46 27.78
CA ALA A 64 -5.73 -9.17 27.51
C ALA A 64 -5.93 -10.66 27.16
N SER A 65 -6.83 -11.36 27.85
CA SER A 65 -7.14 -12.76 27.53
C SER A 65 -7.83 -12.91 26.17
N LEU A 66 -8.69 -11.96 25.79
CA LEU A 66 -9.30 -11.92 24.46
C LEU A 66 -8.24 -11.65 23.39
N GLN A 67 -7.32 -10.71 23.61
CA GLN A 67 -6.23 -10.42 22.69
C GLN A 67 -5.36 -11.67 22.44
N THR A 68 -4.97 -12.39 23.50
CA THR A 68 -4.25 -13.67 23.37
C THR A 68 -5.06 -14.69 22.58
N GLN A 69 -6.35 -14.86 22.90
CA GLN A 69 -7.22 -15.80 22.17
C GLN A 69 -7.32 -15.45 20.69
N LEU A 70 -7.52 -14.17 20.35
CA LEU A 70 -7.63 -13.71 18.96
C LEU A 70 -6.31 -13.91 18.21
N TYR A 71 -5.18 -13.61 18.84
CA TYR A 71 -3.85 -13.86 18.29
C TYR A 71 -3.63 -15.36 17.99
N GLU A 72 -3.88 -16.22 18.98
CA GLU A 72 -3.73 -17.68 18.81
C GLU A 72 -4.66 -18.22 17.72
N GLU A 73 -5.89 -17.72 17.65
CA GLU A 73 -6.85 -18.10 16.62
C GLU A 73 -6.37 -17.70 15.22
N MET A 74 -5.88 -16.47 15.04
CA MET A 74 -5.30 -16.01 13.77
C MET A 74 -4.07 -16.82 13.38
N LEU A 75 -3.13 -17.02 14.31
CA LEU A 75 -1.92 -17.79 14.08
C LEU A 75 -2.23 -19.24 13.72
N SER A 76 -3.23 -19.86 14.38
CA SER A 76 -3.62 -21.25 14.14
C SER A 76 -4.10 -21.54 12.71
N ARG A 77 -4.45 -20.49 11.94
CA ARG A 77 -4.87 -20.60 10.53
C ARG A 77 -3.71 -20.45 9.54
N ILE A 78 -2.52 -20.08 10.01
CA ILE A 78 -1.36 -19.80 9.16
C ILE A 78 -0.46 -21.01 9.12
N GLN A 79 -0.11 -21.46 7.90
CA GLN A 79 0.96 -22.42 7.72
C GLN A 79 2.32 -21.73 7.92
N GLU A 80 2.92 -21.90 9.09
CA GLU A 80 4.15 -21.17 9.44
C GLU A 80 5.39 -21.64 8.65
N THR A 81 5.51 -22.94 8.41
CA THR A 81 6.56 -23.50 7.54
C THR A 81 6.00 -23.66 6.14
N ASP A 82 6.43 -22.79 5.23
CA ASP A 82 5.85 -22.68 3.89
C ASP A 82 6.88 -22.16 2.88
N LEU A 83 6.61 -22.33 1.59
CA LEU A 83 7.45 -21.85 0.49
C LEU A 83 6.61 -21.24 -0.63
N THR A 84 7.12 -20.19 -1.27
CA THR A 84 6.50 -19.60 -2.45
C THR A 84 6.65 -20.52 -3.65
N VAL A 85 5.74 -20.43 -4.63
CA VAL A 85 5.87 -21.20 -5.89
C VAL A 85 7.17 -20.78 -6.59
N PRO A 86 8.11 -21.70 -6.84
CA PRO A 86 9.35 -21.34 -7.51
C PRO A 86 9.10 -20.80 -8.91
N TYR A 87 9.76 -19.72 -9.27
CA TYR A 87 9.77 -19.18 -10.63
C TYR A 87 11.13 -19.45 -11.27
N ARG A 88 11.13 -19.70 -12.57
CA ARG A 88 12.36 -19.91 -13.33
C ARG A 88 12.94 -18.56 -13.78
N LYS A 89 14.25 -18.38 -13.64
CA LYS A 89 15.05 -17.34 -14.29
C LYS A 89 16.34 -18.01 -14.79
N ASP A 90 16.50 -18.05 -16.10
CA ASP A 90 17.51 -18.78 -16.86
C ASP A 90 17.58 -20.26 -16.47
N ASN A 91 18.66 -20.68 -15.81
CA ASN A 91 18.88 -22.05 -15.34
C ASN A 91 18.66 -22.20 -13.83
N TYR A 92 18.01 -21.23 -13.17
CA TYR A 92 17.69 -21.28 -11.74
C TYR A 92 16.20 -21.22 -11.49
N TYR A 93 15.78 -21.84 -10.39
CA TYR A 93 14.46 -21.71 -9.80
C TYR A 93 14.57 -20.95 -8.49
N TYR A 94 14.05 -19.74 -8.44
CA TYR A 94 14.07 -18.86 -7.27
C TYR A 94 12.76 -18.98 -6.50
N TYR A 95 12.86 -18.92 -5.17
CA TYR A 95 11.72 -18.92 -4.26
C TYR A 95 12.14 -18.35 -2.90
N SER A 96 11.17 -18.10 -2.04
CA SER A 96 11.42 -17.85 -0.61
C SER A 96 10.67 -18.89 0.22
N ARG A 97 11.13 -19.09 1.45
CA ARG A 97 10.45 -19.92 2.43
C ARG A 97 10.43 -19.25 3.80
N THR A 98 9.51 -19.70 4.64
CA THR A 98 9.44 -19.36 6.06
C THR A 98 9.53 -20.62 6.89
N GLU A 99 10.01 -20.49 8.13
CA GLU A 99 10.10 -21.60 9.10
C GLU A 99 9.28 -21.27 10.34
N ALA A 100 8.62 -22.26 10.94
CA ALA A 100 7.91 -22.08 12.20
C ALA A 100 8.79 -21.45 13.29
N GLY A 101 8.24 -20.46 14.00
CA GLY A 101 8.95 -19.66 15.01
C GLY A 101 9.88 -18.58 14.45
N LYS A 102 10.12 -18.50 13.14
CA LYS A 102 10.91 -17.43 12.50
C LYS A 102 10.00 -16.35 11.90
N ALA A 103 10.35 -15.09 12.10
CA ALA A 103 9.52 -13.94 11.77
C ALA A 103 9.66 -13.51 10.29
N TYR A 104 10.79 -13.83 9.67
CA TYR A 104 11.21 -13.29 8.37
C TYR A 104 11.51 -14.38 7.34
N ARG A 105 11.61 -13.99 6.06
CA ARG A 105 11.78 -14.90 4.92
C ARG A 105 13.22 -15.36 4.76
N ILE A 106 13.38 -16.52 4.14
CA ILE A 106 14.65 -17.06 3.66
C ILE A 106 14.56 -17.17 2.15
N TYR A 107 15.40 -16.44 1.43
CA TYR A 107 15.46 -16.47 -0.04
C TYR A 107 16.38 -17.59 -0.48
N CYS A 108 15.89 -18.36 -1.44
CA CYS A 108 16.53 -19.59 -1.89
C CYS A 108 16.52 -19.68 -3.40
N ARG A 109 17.41 -20.52 -3.94
CA ARG A 109 17.33 -20.99 -5.31
C ARG A 109 17.75 -22.44 -5.46
N LYS A 110 17.40 -23.02 -6.60
CA LYS A 110 17.86 -24.35 -7.05
C LYS A 110 18.34 -24.26 -8.48
N LYS A 111 19.46 -24.92 -8.79
CA LYS A 111 20.08 -24.89 -10.13
C LYS A 111 19.56 -26.04 -10.99
N ASP A 112 19.23 -25.74 -12.24
CA ASP A 112 18.79 -26.63 -13.33
C ASP A 112 17.48 -27.41 -13.11
N SER A 113 17.14 -27.82 -11.88
CA SER A 113 15.93 -28.59 -11.53
C SER A 113 15.39 -28.24 -10.14
N LEU A 114 14.08 -28.40 -9.94
CA LEU A 114 13.41 -28.29 -8.63
C LEU A 114 13.84 -29.39 -7.65
N ASP A 115 14.42 -30.49 -8.13
CA ASP A 115 14.97 -31.58 -7.31
C ASP A 115 16.42 -31.34 -6.90
N ALA A 116 17.07 -30.30 -7.43
CA ALA A 116 18.44 -29.96 -7.07
C ALA A 116 18.54 -29.47 -5.61
N PRO A 117 19.73 -29.57 -4.98
CA PRO A 117 19.95 -29.02 -3.65
C PRO A 117 19.60 -27.53 -3.57
N GLU A 118 19.00 -27.13 -2.46
CA GLU A 118 18.73 -25.73 -2.15
C GLU A 118 20.04 -24.96 -1.89
N GLU A 119 20.13 -23.75 -2.44
CA GLU A 119 21.11 -22.74 -2.10
C GLU A 119 20.38 -21.57 -1.42
N ILE A 120 20.73 -21.27 -0.17
CA ILE A 120 20.21 -20.10 0.55
C ILE A 120 20.97 -18.87 0.06
N LEU A 121 20.24 -17.89 -0.44
CA LEU A 121 20.78 -16.61 -0.88
C LEU A 121 20.94 -15.68 0.32
N LEU A 122 19.85 -15.47 1.05
CA LEU A 122 19.75 -14.53 2.16
C LEU A 122 18.77 -15.06 3.20
N ASP A 123 19.16 -15.07 4.48
CA ASP A 123 18.25 -15.32 5.61
C ASP A 123 17.99 -13.98 6.32
N GLU A 124 16.79 -13.42 6.16
CA GLU A 124 16.41 -12.18 6.83
C GLU A 124 16.43 -12.33 8.36
N ASN A 125 16.26 -13.53 8.91
CA ASN A 125 16.26 -13.75 10.36
C ASN A 125 17.67 -13.63 10.96
N GLU A 126 18.71 -13.99 10.19
CA GLU A 126 20.10 -13.76 10.61
C GLU A 126 20.44 -12.26 10.59
N LEU A 127 19.92 -11.53 9.59
CA LEU A 127 20.14 -10.08 9.50
C LEU A 127 19.34 -9.28 10.53
N ALA A 128 18.16 -9.77 10.92
CA ALA A 128 17.31 -9.13 11.91
C ALA A 128 17.76 -9.38 13.37
N GLU A 129 18.75 -10.26 13.60
CA GLU A 129 19.18 -10.60 14.97
C GLU A 129 19.71 -9.37 15.72
N GLY A 130 19.12 -9.06 16.86
CA GLY A 130 19.50 -7.91 17.70
C GLY A 130 18.88 -6.57 17.29
N HIS A 131 17.94 -6.58 16.34
CA HIS A 131 17.18 -5.39 15.92
C HIS A 131 15.70 -5.52 16.28
N ASP A 132 15.10 -4.43 16.78
CA ASP A 132 13.67 -4.37 17.11
C ASP A 132 12.79 -4.21 15.86
N PHE A 133 13.36 -3.67 14.78
CA PHE A 133 12.74 -3.56 13.46
C PHE A 133 13.69 -4.13 12.39
N PHE A 134 13.11 -4.75 11.36
CA PHE A 134 13.85 -5.15 10.16
C PHE A 134 12.95 -5.11 8.93
N ASP A 135 13.44 -4.48 7.86
CA ASP A 135 12.81 -4.50 6.55
C ASP A 135 13.85 -4.67 5.44
N LEU A 136 13.54 -5.53 4.48
CA LEU A 136 14.38 -5.76 3.30
C LEU A 136 13.92 -4.84 2.17
N GLY A 137 14.83 -4.01 1.66
CA GLY A 137 14.59 -3.16 0.51
C GLY A 137 14.93 -3.87 -0.81
N ILE A 138 16.08 -3.52 -1.38
CA ILE A 138 16.59 -4.10 -2.62
C ILE A 138 16.88 -5.60 -2.40
N PHE A 139 16.51 -6.42 -3.39
CA PHE A 139 16.93 -7.81 -3.53
C PHE A 139 17.04 -8.13 -5.02
N ASP A 140 18.24 -8.05 -5.60
CA ASP A 140 18.45 -8.29 -7.02
C ASP A 140 19.73 -9.07 -7.31
N VAL A 141 19.61 -10.11 -8.12
CA VAL A 141 20.70 -11.03 -8.46
C VAL A 141 21.22 -10.67 -9.84
N SER A 142 22.55 -10.58 -9.96
CA SER A 142 23.25 -10.25 -11.21
C SER A 142 22.83 -11.17 -12.37
N PRO A 143 22.93 -10.70 -13.62
CA PRO A 143 22.52 -11.49 -14.80
C PRO A 143 23.18 -12.87 -14.92
N ASP A 144 24.43 -13.01 -14.47
CA ASP A 144 25.14 -14.29 -14.41
C ASP A 144 24.83 -15.14 -13.18
N HIS A 145 23.97 -14.64 -12.30
CA HIS A 145 23.53 -15.26 -11.06
C HIS A 145 24.62 -15.45 -10.00
N GLN A 146 25.71 -14.67 -10.04
CA GLN A 146 26.83 -14.84 -9.11
C GLN A 146 26.84 -13.85 -7.96
N ILE A 147 26.12 -12.73 -8.06
CA ILE A 147 26.19 -11.63 -7.10
C ILE A 147 24.79 -11.21 -6.69
N LEU A 148 24.56 -11.09 -5.38
CA LEU A 148 23.33 -10.54 -4.82
C LEU A 148 23.59 -9.10 -4.36
N ALA A 149 22.87 -8.15 -4.93
CA ALA A 149 22.67 -6.83 -4.35
C ALA A 149 21.46 -6.88 -3.41
N TYR A 150 21.63 -6.44 -2.17
CA TYR A 150 20.51 -6.37 -1.22
C TYR A 150 20.64 -5.17 -0.29
N SER A 151 19.52 -4.62 0.17
CA SER A 151 19.53 -3.51 1.15
C SER A 151 18.53 -3.76 2.27
N PHE A 152 18.78 -3.22 3.46
CA PHE A 152 17.86 -3.32 4.60
C PHE A 152 17.84 -2.06 5.47
N ASP A 153 16.74 -1.90 6.20
CA ASP A 153 16.46 -0.87 7.20
C ASP A 153 16.15 -1.55 8.54
N THR A 154 16.72 -1.05 9.63
CA THR A 154 16.52 -1.59 10.99
C THR A 154 15.80 -0.62 11.94
N SER A 155 15.29 0.51 11.44
CA SER A 155 14.57 1.51 12.23
C SER A 155 13.14 1.80 11.73
N GLY A 156 12.77 1.34 10.53
CA GLY A 156 11.48 1.63 9.91
C GLY A 156 11.37 3.04 9.34
N SER A 157 12.52 3.68 9.09
CA SER A 157 12.60 5.03 8.53
C SER A 157 12.50 5.05 7.01
N GLU A 158 12.47 3.88 6.35
CA GLU A 158 12.56 3.70 4.90
C GLU A 158 13.87 4.27 4.32
N ARG A 159 14.95 4.17 5.10
CA ARG A 159 16.32 4.53 4.70
C ARG A 159 17.20 3.29 4.73
N TYR A 160 17.66 2.85 3.56
CA TYR A 160 18.32 1.56 3.41
C TYR A 160 19.82 1.71 3.22
N THR A 161 20.57 0.71 3.68
CA THR A 161 21.98 0.52 3.30
C THR A 161 22.08 -0.65 2.34
N LEU A 162 22.69 -0.43 1.18
CA LEU A 162 22.91 -1.41 0.11
C LEU A 162 24.25 -2.14 0.30
N TYR A 163 24.21 -3.45 0.13
CA TYR A 163 25.28 -4.41 0.29
C TYR A 163 25.38 -5.31 -0.94
N PHE A 164 26.56 -5.90 -1.16
CA PHE A 164 26.78 -6.88 -2.22
C PHE A 164 27.40 -8.17 -1.65
N LEU A 165 26.88 -9.31 -2.09
CA LEU A 165 27.31 -10.64 -1.67
C LEU A 165 27.67 -11.48 -2.89
N ASP A 166 28.90 -12.01 -2.93
CA ASP A 166 29.28 -13.04 -3.89
C ASP A 166 28.66 -14.39 -3.47
N LEU A 167 27.77 -14.93 -4.29
CA LEU A 167 26.99 -16.12 -3.99
C LEU A 167 27.82 -17.41 -4.09
N ASN A 168 28.93 -17.41 -4.83
CA ASN A 168 29.80 -18.58 -4.96
C ASN A 168 30.72 -18.74 -3.73
N THR A 169 31.33 -17.65 -3.30
CA THR A 169 32.32 -17.63 -2.21
C THR A 169 31.68 -17.34 -0.86
N ARG A 170 30.45 -16.81 -0.84
CA ARG A 170 29.74 -16.30 0.35
C ARG A 170 30.50 -15.17 1.05
N GLN A 171 31.33 -14.44 0.30
CA GLN A 171 32.07 -13.28 0.81
C GLN A 171 31.31 -11.99 0.47
N PHE A 172 31.19 -11.11 1.47
CA PHE A 172 30.71 -9.75 1.27
C PHE A 172 31.77 -8.94 0.54
N TYR A 173 31.30 -8.08 -0.37
CA TYR A 173 32.12 -7.00 -0.87
C TYR A 173 32.37 -5.98 0.27
N PRO A 174 33.55 -5.33 0.31
CA PRO A 174 33.89 -4.40 1.38
C PRO A 174 33.09 -3.09 1.34
N GLU A 175 32.58 -2.71 0.19
CA GLU A 175 31.78 -1.51 0.02
C GLU A 175 30.33 -1.67 0.49
N THR A 176 29.78 -0.59 1.05
CA THR A 176 28.37 -0.44 1.37
C THR A 176 27.90 0.95 0.97
N ILE A 177 26.63 1.09 0.62
CA ILE A 177 26.08 2.35 0.12
C ILE A 177 24.88 2.73 0.97
N ALA A 178 25.05 3.73 1.83
CA ALA A 178 23.99 4.27 2.68
C ALA A 178 23.07 5.25 1.92
N ASP A 179 21.96 5.61 2.56
CA ASP A 179 20.95 6.56 2.07
C ASP A 179 20.38 6.15 0.70
N THR A 180 20.12 4.85 0.55
CA THR A 180 19.45 4.27 -0.61
C THR A 180 17.96 4.05 -0.34
N TYR A 181 17.20 3.80 -1.40
CA TYR A 181 15.79 3.45 -1.35
C TYR A 181 15.56 2.03 -1.92
N PHE A 182 14.37 1.76 -2.45
CA PHE A 182 14.02 0.45 -3.03
C PHE A 182 14.54 0.20 -4.45
N SER A 183 15.15 1.19 -5.10
CA SER A 183 15.42 1.13 -6.54
C SER A 183 16.89 0.90 -6.88
N PHE A 184 17.14 -0.24 -7.52
CA PHE A 184 18.43 -0.71 -8.03
C PHE A 184 18.23 -1.57 -9.28
N CYS A 185 19.21 -1.59 -10.18
CA CYS A 185 19.28 -2.61 -11.23
C CYS A 185 20.71 -2.91 -11.68
N TRP A 186 20.95 -4.13 -12.16
CA TRP A 186 22.19 -4.53 -12.80
C TRP A 186 22.26 -4.13 -14.28
N ALA A 187 23.47 -3.82 -14.74
CA ALA A 187 23.83 -3.92 -16.16
C ALA A 187 24.20 -5.36 -16.53
N ASN A 188 24.29 -5.64 -17.84
CA ASN A 188 24.56 -6.99 -18.35
C ASN A 188 26.04 -7.42 -18.24
N ASP A 189 26.92 -6.55 -17.74
CA ASP A 189 28.34 -6.83 -17.53
C ASP A 189 28.65 -7.55 -16.20
N ASN A 190 27.62 -7.78 -15.36
CA ASN A 190 27.72 -8.41 -14.03
C ASN A 190 28.61 -7.65 -13.05
N ARG A 191 28.85 -6.36 -13.30
CA ARG A 191 29.78 -5.55 -12.51
C ARG A 191 29.25 -4.16 -12.20
N THR A 192 28.44 -3.61 -13.09
CA THR A 192 27.91 -2.25 -12.97
C THR A 192 26.49 -2.29 -12.45
N GLY A 193 26.22 -1.55 -11.38
CA GLY A 193 24.89 -1.36 -10.81
C GLY A 193 24.46 0.11 -10.87
N PHE A 194 23.16 0.34 -11.00
CA PHE A 194 22.56 1.67 -10.90
C PHE A 194 21.67 1.72 -9.67
N TYR A 195 21.74 2.78 -8.89
CA TYR A 195 20.99 2.91 -7.65
C TYR A 195 20.58 4.35 -7.40
N THR A 196 19.54 4.51 -6.58
CA THR A 196 19.01 5.82 -6.21
C THR A 196 19.43 6.21 -4.81
N LYS A 197 19.76 7.50 -4.61
CA LYS A 197 19.93 8.10 -3.28
C LYS A 197 18.74 9.00 -2.94
N ILE A 198 18.41 9.01 -1.65
CA ILE A 198 17.33 9.83 -1.11
C ILE A 198 17.86 11.17 -0.57
N ASP A 199 17.01 12.19 -0.58
CA ASP A 199 17.26 13.47 0.06
C ASP A 199 16.89 13.44 1.56
N HIS A 200 16.92 14.61 2.21
CA HIS A 200 16.54 14.79 3.61
C HIS A 200 15.04 14.52 3.88
N ALA A 201 14.19 14.60 2.86
CA ALA A 201 12.75 14.34 2.91
C ALA A 201 12.41 12.90 2.47
N ASN A 202 13.39 12.00 2.43
CA ASN A 202 13.25 10.59 2.00
C ASN A 202 12.83 10.41 0.52
N ARG A 203 12.98 11.43 -0.32
CA ARG A 203 12.64 11.35 -1.75
C ARG A 203 13.85 10.83 -2.55
N PRO A 204 13.71 9.76 -3.35
CA PRO A 204 14.79 9.33 -4.25
C PRO A 204 14.95 10.36 -5.37
N TYR A 205 16.10 11.03 -5.42
CA TYR A 205 16.31 12.22 -6.27
C TYR A 205 17.60 12.20 -7.09
N GLN A 206 18.52 11.29 -6.77
CA GLN A 206 19.79 11.15 -7.49
C GLN A 206 20.01 9.73 -7.97
N LEU A 207 20.43 9.59 -9.23
CA LEU A 207 20.84 8.33 -9.83
C LEU A 207 22.37 8.24 -9.84
N PHE A 208 22.90 7.16 -9.29
CA PHE A 208 24.33 6.86 -9.32
C PHE A 208 24.62 5.58 -10.10
N ARG A 209 25.82 5.52 -10.68
CA ARG A 209 26.39 4.31 -11.26
C ARG A 209 27.54 3.83 -10.38
N HIS A 210 27.42 2.60 -9.88
CA HIS A 210 28.42 1.91 -9.07
C HIS A 210 29.16 0.85 -9.89
N THR A 211 30.47 0.73 -9.68
CA THR A 211 31.27 -0.39 -10.20
C THR A 211 31.72 -1.26 -9.03
N LEU A 212 31.36 -2.55 -9.04
CA LEU A 212 31.75 -3.47 -7.97
C LEU A 212 33.26 -3.49 -7.70
N GLY A 213 33.59 -3.54 -6.42
CA GLY A 213 34.95 -3.52 -5.88
C GLY A 213 35.62 -2.15 -5.88
N THR A 214 34.85 -1.07 -6.10
CA THR A 214 35.33 0.32 -6.03
C THR A 214 34.72 1.08 -4.85
N SER A 215 35.33 2.21 -4.48
CA SER A 215 34.83 3.06 -3.39
C SER A 215 33.53 3.75 -3.84
N PRO A 216 32.44 3.71 -3.04
CA PRO A 216 31.21 4.43 -3.37
C PRO A 216 31.38 5.94 -3.55
N GLU A 217 32.43 6.53 -2.97
CA GLU A 217 32.80 7.94 -3.15
C GLU A 217 33.29 8.25 -4.57
N SER A 218 33.64 7.22 -5.35
CA SER A 218 34.01 7.33 -6.76
C SER A 218 32.84 7.06 -7.71
N ASP A 219 31.66 6.75 -7.17
CA ASP A 219 30.46 6.54 -7.98
C ASP A 219 30.10 7.79 -8.77
N GLU A 220 29.69 7.60 -10.01
CA GLU A 220 29.33 8.69 -10.90
C GLU A 220 27.88 9.08 -10.70
N LEU A 221 27.63 10.36 -10.41
CA LEU A 221 26.29 10.93 -10.44
C LEU A 221 25.82 11.04 -11.89
N ILE A 222 24.83 10.22 -12.26
CA ILE A 222 24.26 10.15 -13.60
C ILE A 222 23.17 11.21 -13.80
N TYR A 223 22.31 11.39 -12.79
CA TYR A 223 21.21 12.35 -12.84
C TYR A 223 20.86 12.88 -11.45
N HIS A 224 20.40 14.14 -11.39
CA HIS A 224 19.86 14.79 -10.21
C HIS A 224 18.52 15.43 -10.61
N GLU A 225 17.43 15.00 -9.97
CA GLU A 225 16.08 15.57 -10.11
C GLU A 225 15.90 16.78 -9.18
N PRO A 226 15.94 18.02 -9.71
CA PRO A 226 15.83 19.23 -8.89
C PRO A 226 14.40 19.55 -8.44
N ASP A 227 13.38 18.94 -9.02
CA ASP A 227 11.98 19.19 -8.67
C ASP A 227 11.52 18.23 -7.56
N ASP A 228 11.16 18.79 -6.41
CA ASP A 228 10.75 18.03 -5.22
C ASP A 228 9.43 17.28 -5.41
N ALA A 229 8.65 17.58 -6.45
CA ALA A 229 7.46 16.82 -6.80
C ALA A 229 7.77 15.48 -7.51
N TYR A 230 9.01 15.29 -7.99
CA TYR A 230 9.39 14.11 -8.76
C TYR A 230 10.29 13.16 -7.97
N SER A 231 9.94 11.89 -7.98
CA SER A 231 10.78 10.79 -7.52
C SER A 231 11.46 10.12 -8.71
N LEU A 232 12.68 9.66 -8.48
CA LEU A 232 13.51 8.99 -9.47
C LEU A 232 13.62 7.49 -9.14
N TYR A 233 13.40 6.65 -10.15
CA TYR A 233 13.52 5.20 -10.08
C TYR A 233 14.37 4.67 -11.25
N VAL A 234 14.95 3.50 -11.06
CA VAL A 234 15.71 2.74 -12.06
C VAL A 234 15.29 1.26 -12.05
N GLY A 235 15.26 0.65 -13.24
CA GLY A 235 14.91 -0.78 -13.41
C GLY A 235 15.27 -1.29 -14.80
N ASN A 236 15.12 -2.60 -15.06
CA ASN A 236 15.32 -3.18 -16.38
C ASN A 236 13.99 -3.46 -17.10
N THR A 237 14.01 -3.36 -18.43
CA THR A 237 12.98 -4.00 -19.28
C THR A 237 12.99 -5.52 -19.07
N ARG A 238 11.85 -6.20 -19.24
CA ARG A 238 11.77 -7.67 -19.09
C ARG A 238 12.71 -8.42 -20.03
N SER A 239 12.92 -7.87 -21.22
CA SER A 239 13.89 -8.37 -22.20
C SER A 239 15.36 -8.29 -21.78
N GLN A 240 15.66 -7.58 -20.69
CA GLN A 240 17.01 -7.23 -20.22
C GLN A 240 17.86 -6.43 -21.23
N ALA A 241 17.25 -5.92 -22.30
CA ALA A 241 17.96 -5.14 -23.32
C ALA A 241 18.28 -3.72 -22.83
N TYR A 242 17.38 -3.12 -22.04
CA TYR A 242 17.50 -1.73 -21.60
C TYR A 242 17.32 -1.57 -20.09
N ILE A 243 18.09 -0.62 -19.53
CA ILE A 243 17.88 0.00 -18.22
C ILE A 243 17.02 1.24 -18.44
N LEU A 244 16.03 1.43 -17.58
CA LEU A 244 15.10 2.56 -17.59
C LEU A 244 15.35 3.43 -16.36
N MET A 245 15.53 4.73 -16.58
CA MET A 245 15.49 5.76 -15.54
C MET A 245 14.14 6.48 -15.66
N SER A 246 13.31 6.36 -14.63
CA SER A 246 11.95 6.90 -14.59
C SER A 246 11.87 8.03 -13.57
N LEU A 247 11.37 9.18 -14.01
CA LEU A 247 11.10 10.37 -13.23
C LEU A 247 9.57 10.51 -13.13
N GLN A 248 9.04 10.47 -11.92
CA GLN A 248 7.61 10.33 -11.67
C GLN A 248 7.13 11.32 -10.61
N SER A 249 6.15 12.13 -10.95
CA SER A 249 5.27 12.80 -9.97
C SER A 249 3.95 12.01 -9.86
N SER A 250 2.95 12.51 -9.12
CA SER A 250 1.65 11.83 -9.00
C SER A 250 0.83 11.81 -10.30
N ILE A 251 1.12 12.72 -11.24
CA ILE A 251 0.37 12.82 -12.51
C ILE A 251 1.27 12.95 -13.76
N THR A 252 2.58 12.84 -13.61
CA THR A 252 3.52 13.08 -14.72
C THR A 252 4.64 12.05 -14.72
N THR A 253 5.01 11.57 -15.90
CA THR A 253 6.15 10.66 -16.08
C THR A 253 7.12 11.19 -17.13
N GLU A 254 8.42 10.95 -16.94
CA GLU A 254 9.46 11.01 -17.96
C GLU A 254 10.40 9.83 -17.80
N ILE A 255 10.66 9.14 -18.90
CA ILE A 255 11.45 7.92 -18.95
C ILE A 255 12.60 8.13 -19.92
N HIS A 256 13.79 7.77 -19.43
CA HIS A 256 15.00 7.66 -20.20
C HIS A 256 15.43 6.19 -20.24
N TYR A 257 16.14 5.79 -21.28
CA TYR A 257 16.63 4.43 -21.45
C TYR A 257 18.12 4.39 -21.80
N LEU A 258 18.76 3.28 -21.46
CA LEU A 258 20.17 2.99 -21.72
C LEU A 258 20.30 1.51 -22.12
N ASP A 259 21.09 1.21 -23.14
CA ASP A 259 21.43 -0.17 -23.49
C ASP A 259 22.19 -0.84 -22.32
N ALA A 260 21.61 -1.90 -21.77
CA ALA A 260 22.14 -2.59 -20.60
C ALA A 260 23.49 -3.29 -20.85
N ASN A 261 23.86 -3.52 -22.12
CA ASN A 261 25.18 -4.05 -22.51
C ASN A 261 26.27 -2.97 -22.62
N HIS A 262 25.88 -1.69 -22.62
CA HIS A 262 26.79 -0.56 -22.74
C HIS A 262 26.56 0.43 -21.58
N PRO A 263 26.75 0.00 -20.32
CA PRO A 263 26.34 0.77 -19.13
C PRO A 263 27.12 2.07 -18.91
N HIS A 264 28.19 2.31 -19.68
CA HIS A 264 28.94 3.56 -19.66
C HIS A 264 28.45 4.59 -20.70
N ASN A 265 27.47 4.24 -21.54
CA ASN A 265 26.84 5.20 -22.43
C ASN A 265 25.89 6.14 -21.65
N SER A 266 25.41 7.18 -22.33
CA SER A 266 24.44 8.12 -21.77
C SER A 266 23.01 7.63 -21.94
N PHE A 267 22.17 7.93 -20.96
CA PHE A 267 20.72 7.76 -21.06
C PHE A 267 20.14 8.62 -22.19
N GLN A 268 19.14 8.08 -22.88
CA GLN A 268 18.40 8.75 -23.95
C GLN A 268 16.93 8.89 -23.55
N ILE A 269 16.34 10.04 -23.81
CA ILE A 269 14.95 10.32 -23.44
C ILE A 269 13.97 9.68 -24.44
N ILE A 270 12.88 9.10 -23.93
CA ILE A 270 11.77 8.60 -24.76
C ILE A 270 10.88 9.76 -25.21
N TYR A 271 10.37 10.52 -24.24
CA TYR A 271 9.49 11.67 -24.46
C TYR A 271 9.65 12.66 -23.29
N PRO A 272 9.90 13.95 -23.53
CA PRO A 272 9.99 14.93 -22.45
C PRO A 272 8.71 15.00 -21.61
N ARG A 273 8.83 15.14 -20.28
CA ARG A 273 7.65 15.29 -19.40
C ARG A 273 6.76 16.45 -19.84
N GLN A 274 5.46 16.24 -19.69
CA GLN A 274 4.44 17.26 -19.80
C GLN A 274 3.51 17.10 -18.61
N THR A 275 3.24 18.17 -17.86
CA THR A 275 2.40 18.10 -16.66
C THR A 275 1.06 17.43 -16.96
N GLY A 276 0.73 16.40 -16.16
CA GLY A 276 -0.50 15.62 -16.32
C GLY A 276 -0.41 14.47 -17.34
N ILE A 277 0.74 14.33 -18.03
CA ILE A 277 0.98 13.22 -18.94
C ILE A 277 1.79 12.12 -18.26
N GLU A 278 1.12 11.01 -18.05
CA GLU A 278 1.71 9.76 -17.58
C GLU A 278 1.99 8.86 -18.78
N TYR A 279 3.15 8.20 -18.73
CA TYR A 279 3.44 7.12 -19.67
C TYR A 279 4.41 6.11 -19.09
N TYR A 280 4.16 4.84 -19.40
CA TYR A 280 4.96 3.69 -18.97
C TYR A 280 5.37 2.90 -20.20
N ILE A 281 6.59 2.35 -20.19
CA ILE A 281 7.14 1.65 -21.35
C ILE A 281 7.46 0.19 -21.06
N ASP A 282 7.31 -0.64 -22.07
CA ASP A 282 7.91 -1.97 -22.16
C ASP A 282 8.57 -2.11 -23.55
N HIS A 283 9.41 -3.13 -23.70
CA HIS A 283 10.26 -3.32 -24.88
C HIS A 283 9.99 -4.69 -25.54
N HIS A 284 9.87 -4.68 -26.87
CA HIS A 284 9.80 -5.89 -27.66
C HIS A 284 10.43 -5.68 -29.04
N ASN A 285 11.43 -6.50 -29.36
CA ASN A 285 12.21 -6.45 -30.61
C ASN A 285 12.82 -5.08 -30.91
N ASP A 286 12.27 -4.36 -31.89
CA ASP A 286 12.78 -3.07 -32.37
C ASP A 286 11.89 -1.90 -31.94
N ASP A 287 10.88 -2.17 -31.10
CA ASP A 287 9.84 -1.22 -30.70
C ASP A 287 9.77 -1.05 -29.17
N PHE A 288 9.48 0.18 -28.74
CA PHE A 288 8.92 0.44 -27.43
C PHE A 288 7.40 0.47 -27.52
N TYR A 289 6.76 -0.18 -26.55
CA TYR A 289 5.32 -0.11 -26.32
C TYR A 289 5.06 0.83 -25.17
N ILE A 290 4.15 1.78 -25.35
CA ILE A 290 3.93 2.90 -24.43
C ILE A 290 2.46 2.94 -24.03
N VAL A 291 2.18 2.71 -22.76
CA VAL A 291 0.86 2.95 -22.15
C VAL A 291 0.85 4.40 -21.69
N THR A 292 -0.04 5.23 -22.22
CA THR A 292 -0.05 6.68 -21.92
C THR A 292 -1.44 7.27 -21.84
N ASN A 293 -1.63 8.26 -20.98
CA ASN A 293 -2.86 9.04 -20.87
C ASN A 293 -2.92 10.26 -21.81
N GLU A 294 -1.94 10.40 -22.71
CA GLU A 294 -1.91 11.51 -23.67
C GLU A 294 -3.19 11.54 -24.51
N ALA A 295 -4.02 12.58 -24.31
CA ALA A 295 -5.35 12.70 -24.90
C ALA A 295 -6.22 11.44 -24.71
N ALA A 296 -6.06 10.73 -23.58
CA ALA A 296 -6.68 9.46 -23.29
C ALA A 296 -6.80 9.24 -21.77
N THR A 297 -7.84 9.77 -21.11
CA THR A 297 -7.99 9.69 -19.65
C THR A 297 -7.83 8.27 -19.08
N ASN A 298 -8.44 7.27 -19.72
CA ASN A 298 -8.32 5.86 -19.35
C ASN A 298 -7.16 5.12 -20.05
N PHE A 299 -6.15 5.88 -20.45
CA PHE A 299 -4.95 5.44 -21.15
C PHE A 299 -5.24 4.81 -22.53
N LYS A 300 -4.18 4.77 -23.35
CA LYS A 300 -4.11 4.08 -24.64
C LYS A 300 -2.77 3.36 -24.74
N LEU A 301 -2.69 2.35 -25.60
CA LEU A 301 -1.43 1.71 -25.95
C LEU A 301 -0.98 2.21 -27.32
N VAL A 302 0.22 2.76 -27.38
CA VAL A 302 0.91 3.07 -28.64
C VAL A 302 2.20 2.28 -28.73
N LYS A 303 2.80 2.18 -29.92
CA LYS A 303 4.17 1.70 -30.09
C LYS A 303 4.97 2.66 -30.96
N THR A 304 6.29 2.63 -30.82
CA THR A 304 7.21 3.44 -31.62
C THR A 304 8.52 2.70 -31.84
N PRO A 305 9.17 2.85 -33.01
CA PRO A 305 10.51 2.29 -33.22
C PRO A 305 11.52 2.91 -32.25
N ILE A 306 12.42 2.10 -31.69
CA ILE A 306 13.49 2.55 -30.78
C ILE A 306 14.40 3.60 -31.44
N THR A 307 14.52 3.54 -32.77
CA THR A 307 15.32 4.49 -33.57
C THR A 307 14.58 5.77 -33.93
N ALA A 308 13.28 5.89 -33.61
CA ALA A 308 12.43 6.98 -34.05
C ALA A 308 11.38 7.35 -32.98
N LEU A 309 11.82 7.83 -31.82
CA LEU A 309 11.01 8.00 -30.60
C LEU A 309 10.01 9.16 -30.62
N SER A 310 10.14 10.10 -31.57
CA SER A 310 9.25 11.26 -31.63
C SER A 310 7.79 10.83 -31.75
N LYS A 311 6.89 11.55 -31.06
CA LYS A 311 5.46 11.30 -31.03
C LYS A 311 4.79 11.14 -32.41
N ASP A 312 5.35 11.78 -33.44
CA ASP A 312 4.88 11.64 -34.83
C ASP A 312 4.99 10.20 -35.38
N ASN A 313 5.82 9.35 -34.77
CA ASN A 313 5.98 7.94 -35.14
C ASN A 313 5.16 7.00 -34.25
N TRP A 314 4.39 7.52 -33.29
CA TRP A 314 3.58 6.70 -32.41
C TRP A 314 2.39 6.09 -33.17
N GLU A 315 2.38 4.77 -33.26
CA GLU A 315 1.28 4.00 -33.84
C GLU A 315 0.35 3.52 -32.72
N THR A 316 -0.95 3.83 -32.81
CA THR A 316 -1.93 3.37 -31.80
C THR A 316 -2.25 1.89 -31.99
N ILE A 317 -2.05 1.11 -30.93
CA ILE A 317 -2.29 -0.35 -30.88
C ILE A 317 -3.58 -0.69 -30.14
N ILE A 318 -3.89 0.06 -29.08
CA ILE A 318 -5.18 0.01 -28.37
C ILE A 318 -5.63 1.46 -28.18
N PRO A 319 -6.73 1.89 -28.80
CA PRO A 319 -7.23 3.25 -28.62
C PRO A 319 -7.83 3.44 -27.21
N HIS A 320 -7.97 4.70 -26.82
CA HIS A 320 -8.70 5.09 -25.61
C HIS A 320 -10.14 4.57 -25.62
N ARG A 321 -10.63 4.15 -24.46
CA ARG A 321 -12.03 3.77 -24.21
C ARG A 321 -12.53 4.44 -22.95
N GLU A 322 -13.69 5.09 -23.02
CA GLU A 322 -14.25 5.84 -21.88
C GLU A 322 -14.65 4.92 -20.70
N ASP A 323 -15.00 3.66 -20.97
CA ASP A 323 -15.49 2.70 -19.98
C ASP A 323 -14.46 1.66 -19.54
N VAL A 324 -13.22 1.74 -20.04
CA VAL A 324 -12.17 0.75 -19.74
C VAL A 324 -10.83 1.43 -19.49
N LEU A 325 -10.36 1.36 -18.26
CA LEU A 325 -9.00 1.77 -17.90
C LEU A 325 -8.00 0.71 -18.39
N LEU A 326 -7.04 1.12 -19.21
CA LEU A 326 -5.86 0.32 -19.52
C LEU A 326 -4.82 0.51 -18.40
N SER A 327 -4.76 -0.42 -17.46
CA SER A 327 -3.87 -0.35 -16.30
C SER A 327 -2.42 -0.70 -16.62
N GLY A 328 -2.15 -1.41 -17.71
CA GLY A 328 -0.79 -1.75 -18.09
C GLY A 328 -0.70 -2.89 -19.10
N ILE A 329 0.53 -3.27 -19.41
CA ILE A 329 0.84 -4.39 -20.30
C ILE A 329 2.06 -5.17 -19.78
N SER A 330 2.20 -6.40 -20.27
CA SER A 330 3.43 -7.19 -20.15
C SER A 330 3.74 -7.87 -21.48
N LEU A 331 4.96 -7.67 -21.99
CA LEU A 331 5.43 -8.26 -23.25
C LEU A 331 6.26 -9.53 -23.01
N PHE A 332 6.01 -10.52 -23.87
CA PHE A 332 6.76 -11.76 -24.02
C PHE A 332 7.16 -11.93 -25.48
N THR A 333 8.01 -12.89 -25.81
CA THR A 333 8.47 -13.12 -27.21
C THR A 333 7.30 -13.16 -28.21
N ASP A 334 6.25 -13.92 -27.91
CA ASP A 334 5.13 -14.16 -28.85
C ASP A 334 3.80 -13.54 -28.39
N HIS A 335 3.73 -12.98 -27.18
CA HIS A 335 2.47 -12.60 -26.54
C HIS A 335 2.55 -11.22 -25.88
N LEU A 336 1.44 -10.49 -25.96
CA LEU A 336 1.18 -9.25 -25.24
C LEU A 336 0.04 -9.51 -24.26
N VAL A 337 0.30 -9.39 -22.97
CA VAL A 337 -0.72 -9.43 -21.93
C VAL A 337 -1.15 -8.01 -21.62
N ILE A 338 -2.46 -7.77 -21.57
CA ILE A 338 -3.06 -6.45 -21.42
C ILE A 338 -3.93 -6.48 -20.17
N TYR A 339 -3.67 -5.55 -19.27
CA TYR A 339 -4.36 -5.43 -17.99
C TYR A 339 -5.34 -4.26 -18.04
N GLU A 340 -6.59 -4.53 -17.71
CA GLU A 340 -7.68 -3.56 -17.83
C GLU A 340 -8.53 -3.53 -16.55
N ARG A 341 -9.29 -2.46 -16.35
CA ARG A 341 -10.41 -2.41 -15.42
C ARG A 341 -11.67 -1.98 -16.14
N LYS A 342 -12.75 -2.70 -15.89
CA LYS A 342 -14.07 -2.42 -16.44
C LYS A 342 -15.14 -2.78 -15.41
N ASP A 343 -16.13 -1.90 -15.26
CA ASP A 343 -17.26 -2.08 -14.33
C ASP A 343 -16.82 -2.41 -12.87
N GLY A 344 -15.69 -1.84 -12.42
CA GLY A 344 -15.15 -2.06 -11.07
C GLY A 344 -14.18 -3.24 -10.94
N LEU A 345 -14.10 -4.11 -11.96
CA LEU A 345 -13.36 -5.37 -11.89
C LEU A 345 -12.12 -5.36 -12.78
N GLN A 346 -11.08 -6.04 -12.32
CA GLN A 346 -9.85 -6.25 -13.10
C GLN A 346 -10.09 -7.28 -14.20
N ALA A 347 -9.60 -7.00 -15.40
CA ALA A 347 -9.61 -7.93 -16.52
C ALA A 347 -8.18 -8.09 -17.06
N ALA A 348 -7.89 -9.26 -17.60
CA ALA A 348 -6.66 -9.51 -18.32
C ALA A 348 -6.99 -10.19 -19.64
N ARG A 349 -6.33 -9.75 -20.71
CA ARG A 349 -6.47 -10.35 -22.03
C ARG A 349 -5.11 -10.57 -22.66
N VAL A 350 -4.96 -11.67 -23.39
CA VAL A 350 -3.71 -12.09 -24.02
C VAL A 350 -3.89 -11.95 -25.52
N ARG A 351 -2.95 -11.26 -26.17
CA ARG A 351 -2.88 -11.10 -27.63
C ARG A 351 -1.65 -11.84 -28.14
N ASN A 352 -1.81 -12.72 -29.13
CA ASN A 352 -0.68 -13.25 -29.87
C ASN A 352 -0.13 -12.19 -30.82
N LEU A 353 1.16 -11.88 -30.73
CA LEU A 353 1.78 -10.79 -31.51
C LEU A 353 1.94 -11.11 -32.99
N SER A 354 1.99 -12.40 -33.37
CA SER A 354 2.15 -12.83 -34.76
C SER A 354 0.82 -12.96 -35.50
N THR A 355 -0.21 -13.50 -34.85
CA THR A 355 -1.53 -13.73 -35.48
C THR A 355 -2.54 -12.63 -35.21
N GLY A 356 -2.37 -11.89 -34.11
CA GLY A 356 -3.34 -10.92 -33.62
C GLY A 356 -4.53 -11.54 -32.88
N ASP A 357 -4.54 -12.87 -32.66
CA ASP A 357 -5.59 -13.55 -31.90
C ASP A 357 -5.61 -13.07 -30.45
N GLU A 358 -6.81 -12.92 -29.88
CA GLU A 358 -7.01 -12.41 -28.52
C GLU A 358 -7.93 -13.29 -27.68
N ASP A 359 -7.61 -13.40 -26.40
CA ASP A 359 -8.39 -14.16 -25.43
C ASP A 359 -8.43 -13.48 -24.05
N ASN A 360 -9.56 -13.59 -23.37
CA ASN A 360 -9.73 -13.09 -22.01
C ASN A 360 -9.39 -14.18 -20.98
N ILE A 361 -8.75 -13.77 -19.89
CA ILE A 361 -8.61 -14.60 -18.68
C ILE A 361 -9.87 -14.41 -17.85
N ALA A 362 -10.64 -15.50 -17.67
CA ALA A 362 -11.90 -15.46 -16.93
C ALA A 362 -11.72 -15.73 -15.43
N PHE A 363 -12.40 -14.92 -14.62
CA PHE A 363 -12.43 -15.01 -13.16
C PHE A 363 -13.85 -15.33 -12.68
N PRO A 364 -14.03 -16.34 -11.79
CA PRO A 364 -15.35 -16.90 -11.52
C PRO A 364 -16.19 -16.13 -10.51
N GLU A 365 -15.59 -15.26 -9.70
CA GLU A 365 -16.24 -14.64 -8.54
C GLU A 365 -16.75 -13.23 -8.85
N PRO A 366 -17.83 -12.76 -8.18
CA PRO A 366 -18.40 -11.44 -8.45
C PRO A 366 -17.49 -10.29 -8.04
N THR A 367 -16.53 -10.57 -7.16
CA THR A 367 -15.55 -9.63 -6.64
C THR A 367 -14.26 -10.38 -6.35
N TYR A 368 -13.15 -9.91 -6.89
CA TYR A 368 -11.85 -10.56 -6.79
C TYR A 368 -10.72 -9.53 -6.92
N ALA A 369 -9.51 -9.98 -6.59
CA ALA A 369 -8.29 -9.30 -6.95
C ALA A 369 -7.43 -10.22 -7.81
N PHE A 370 -6.82 -9.62 -8.82
CA PHE A 370 -5.93 -10.25 -9.78
C PHE A 370 -4.68 -9.37 -9.91
N SER A 371 -3.51 -10.01 -9.99
CA SER A 371 -2.27 -9.31 -10.32
C SER A 371 -1.33 -10.22 -11.10
N GLU A 372 -0.42 -9.62 -11.87
CA GLU A 372 0.70 -10.37 -12.41
C GLU A 372 1.55 -10.94 -11.26
N GLY A 373 2.09 -12.15 -11.44
CA GLY A 373 3.08 -12.74 -10.54
C GLY A 373 4.50 -12.62 -11.08
N SER A 374 5.42 -13.43 -10.54
CA SER A 374 6.82 -13.42 -11.00
C SER A 374 6.96 -14.03 -12.41
N ASN A 375 7.23 -13.18 -13.40
CA ASN A 375 7.46 -13.56 -14.80
C ASN A 375 8.78 -12.97 -15.35
N PRO A 376 9.95 -13.38 -14.82
CA PRO A 376 11.23 -12.79 -15.25
C PRO A 376 11.68 -13.28 -16.64
N GLU A 377 11.15 -14.41 -17.12
CA GLU A 377 11.45 -14.96 -18.44
C GLU A 377 10.70 -14.19 -19.53
N PHE A 378 11.44 -13.56 -20.44
CA PHE A 378 10.85 -12.96 -21.64
C PHE A 378 10.42 -14.02 -22.67
N ASN A 379 11.22 -15.10 -22.80
CA ASN A 379 10.99 -16.16 -23.77
C ASN A 379 10.21 -17.34 -23.17
N THR A 380 8.93 -17.11 -22.92
CA THR A 380 8.02 -18.12 -22.38
C THR A 380 6.61 -17.94 -22.92
N ASN A 381 5.85 -19.04 -22.92
CA ASN A 381 4.40 -19.03 -23.15
C ASN A 381 3.61 -19.07 -21.84
N ILE A 382 4.28 -19.05 -20.70
CA ILE A 382 3.65 -19.13 -19.39
C ILE A 382 3.56 -17.74 -18.76
N LEU A 383 2.33 -17.29 -18.54
CA LEU A 383 2.02 -16.16 -17.67
C LEU A 383 1.70 -16.70 -16.27
N ARG A 384 2.53 -16.36 -15.29
CA ARG A 384 2.20 -16.52 -13.88
C ARG A 384 1.37 -15.35 -13.39
N PHE A 385 0.28 -15.63 -12.69
CA PHE A 385 -0.53 -14.61 -12.04
C PHE A 385 -1.02 -15.05 -10.67
N HIS A 386 -1.38 -14.05 -9.86
CA HIS A 386 -2.02 -14.23 -8.58
C HIS A 386 -3.52 -13.96 -8.69
N TYR A 387 -4.30 -14.77 -7.99
CA TYR A 387 -5.75 -14.61 -7.88
C TYR A 387 -6.18 -14.81 -6.44
N THR A 388 -7.12 -13.99 -5.99
CA THR A 388 -7.80 -14.15 -4.71
C THR A 388 -9.17 -13.48 -4.77
N SER A 389 -10.05 -13.79 -3.84
CA SER A 389 -11.32 -13.09 -3.64
C SER A 389 -11.58 -12.94 -2.15
N LEU A 390 -12.72 -12.38 -1.76
CA LEU A 390 -13.10 -12.37 -0.34
C LEU A 390 -13.31 -13.77 0.27
N ILE A 391 -13.47 -14.82 -0.54
CA ILE A 391 -13.68 -16.21 -0.09
C ILE A 391 -12.67 -17.22 -0.68
N THR A 392 -11.80 -16.82 -1.61
CA THR A 392 -10.79 -17.69 -2.21
C THR A 392 -9.39 -17.28 -1.73
N PRO A 393 -8.69 -18.15 -0.96
CA PRO A 393 -7.34 -17.88 -0.51
C PRO A 393 -6.37 -17.55 -1.66
N PRO A 394 -5.30 -16.77 -1.40
CA PRO A 394 -4.34 -16.41 -2.43
C PRO A 394 -3.86 -17.62 -3.21
N SER A 395 -3.98 -17.55 -4.52
CA SER A 395 -3.71 -18.64 -5.44
C SER A 395 -2.75 -18.18 -6.52
N VAL A 396 -1.76 -19.02 -6.84
CA VAL A 396 -0.78 -18.81 -7.90
C VAL A 396 -1.14 -19.73 -9.05
N PHE A 397 -1.34 -19.17 -10.23
CA PHE A 397 -1.64 -19.90 -11.45
C PHE A 397 -0.53 -19.70 -12.48
N ASP A 398 -0.20 -20.77 -13.20
CA ASP A 398 0.52 -20.68 -14.46
C ASP A 398 -0.51 -20.82 -15.59
N TYR A 399 -0.52 -19.85 -16.50
CA TYR A 399 -1.42 -19.82 -17.65
C TYR A 399 -0.61 -19.92 -18.93
N ASN A 400 -0.83 -20.99 -19.67
CA ASN A 400 -0.23 -21.16 -20.98
C ASN A 400 -0.98 -20.26 -21.99
N MET A 401 -0.32 -19.17 -22.40
CA MET A 401 -0.87 -18.15 -23.30
C MET A 401 -1.21 -18.69 -24.70
N ALA A 402 -0.59 -19.80 -25.13
CA ALA A 402 -0.86 -20.41 -26.43
C ALA A 402 -2.00 -21.43 -26.37
N THR A 403 -2.03 -22.31 -25.35
CA THR A 403 -3.05 -23.37 -25.23
C THR A 403 -4.28 -22.95 -24.41
N LYS A 404 -4.18 -21.83 -23.68
CA LYS A 404 -5.17 -21.29 -22.75
C LYS A 404 -5.39 -22.18 -21.52
N GLU A 405 -4.51 -23.14 -21.30
CA GLU A 405 -4.54 -24.02 -20.14
C GLU A 405 -4.11 -23.25 -18.89
N ARG A 406 -4.92 -23.37 -17.82
CA ARG A 406 -4.68 -22.77 -16.51
C ARG A 406 -4.35 -23.86 -15.50
N GLU A 407 -3.15 -23.82 -14.93
CA GLU A 407 -2.69 -24.74 -13.90
C GLU A 407 -2.61 -24.03 -12.55
N LEU A 408 -3.29 -24.55 -11.52
CA LEU A 408 -3.10 -24.08 -10.14
C LEU A 408 -1.77 -24.61 -9.61
N LYS A 409 -0.82 -23.72 -9.32
CA LYS A 409 0.48 -24.10 -8.77
C LYS A 409 0.47 -24.18 -7.25
N LYS A 410 -0.25 -23.25 -6.62
CA LYS A 410 -0.43 -23.21 -5.17
C LYS A 410 -1.67 -22.43 -4.82
N GLN A 411 -2.40 -22.92 -3.85
CA GLN A 411 -3.32 -22.10 -3.06
C GLN A 411 -2.73 -22.02 -1.65
N THR A 412 -2.70 -20.83 -1.06
CA THR A 412 -2.26 -20.65 0.32
C THR A 412 -3.18 -21.45 1.23
N GLU A 413 -2.59 -22.38 1.97
CA GLU A 413 -3.33 -23.23 2.91
C GLU A 413 -3.88 -22.38 4.05
N VAL A 414 -5.14 -22.62 4.41
CA VAL A 414 -5.78 -22.01 5.58
C VAL A 414 -6.07 -23.13 6.57
N LEU A 415 -5.21 -23.25 7.56
CA LEU A 415 -5.32 -24.29 8.59
C LEU A 415 -6.62 -24.10 9.41
N GLY A 416 -7.07 -25.17 10.07
CA GLY A 416 -8.31 -25.15 10.87
C GLY A 416 -9.57 -25.51 10.08
N GLY A 417 -9.45 -25.99 8.84
CA GLY A 417 -10.56 -26.56 8.07
C GLY A 417 -11.42 -25.52 7.36
N TYR A 418 -10.81 -24.46 6.82
CA TYR A 418 -11.52 -23.46 6.02
C TYR A 418 -12.29 -24.12 4.87
N ASP A 419 -13.56 -23.76 4.77
CA ASP A 419 -14.46 -24.21 3.70
C ASP A 419 -15.12 -22.97 3.06
N PRO A 420 -14.76 -22.63 1.81
CA PRO A 420 -15.29 -21.44 1.15
C PRO A 420 -16.82 -21.49 0.97
N THR A 421 -17.45 -22.68 0.99
CA THR A 421 -18.91 -22.81 0.86
C THR A 421 -19.68 -22.28 2.09
N GLN A 422 -18.98 -22.08 3.20
CA GLN A 422 -19.53 -21.46 4.41
C GLN A 422 -19.61 -19.93 4.33
N TYR A 423 -19.13 -19.33 3.24
CA TYR A 423 -19.09 -17.89 3.06
C TYR A 423 -19.74 -17.49 1.74
N CYS A 424 -20.33 -16.30 1.73
CA CYS A 424 -20.91 -15.68 0.55
C CYS A 424 -20.19 -14.34 0.31
N SER A 425 -19.97 -14.00 -0.97
CA SER A 425 -19.54 -12.65 -1.36
C SER A 425 -20.49 -12.06 -2.39
N GLU A 426 -20.77 -10.76 -2.30
CA GLU A 426 -21.65 -10.03 -3.22
C GLU A 426 -20.98 -8.72 -3.68
N TRP A 427 -21.38 -8.24 -4.86
CA TRP A 427 -21.04 -6.92 -5.38
C TRP A 427 -22.30 -6.05 -5.33
N LEU A 428 -22.32 -5.07 -4.43
CA LEU A 428 -23.46 -4.19 -4.17
C LEU A 428 -23.18 -2.79 -4.74
N MET A 429 -24.23 -1.97 -4.83
CA MET A 429 -24.13 -0.58 -5.30
C MET A 429 -24.89 0.35 -4.36
N ALA A 430 -24.17 1.25 -3.68
CA ALA A 430 -24.76 2.38 -2.97
C ALA A 430 -24.99 3.56 -3.93
N THR A 431 -25.87 4.48 -3.59
CA THR A 431 -26.11 5.70 -4.37
C THR A 431 -25.59 6.90 -3.59
N ALA A 432 -24.57 7.57 -4.10
CA ALA A 432 -24.03 8.79 -3.52
C ALA A 432 -25.03 9.96 -3.64
N PRO A 433 -24.86 11.05 -2.88
CA PRO A 433 -25.77 12.21 -2.92
C PRO A 433 -25.93 12.87 -4.30
N ASP A 434 -24.91 12.74 -5.16
CA ASP A 434 -24.91 13.23 -6.55
C ASP A 434 -25.45 12.21 -7.57
N GLY A 435 -25.95 11.06 -7.11
CA GLY A 435 -26.55 10.01 -7.94
C GLY A 435 -25.55 9.01 -8.50
N VAL A 436 -24.25 9.14 -8.22
CA VAL A 436 -23.23 8.18 -8.64
C VAL A 436 -23.44 6.84 -7.92
N GLN A 437 -23.31 5.73 -8.64
CA GLN A 437 -23.34 4.39 -8.05
C GLN A 437 -21.95 4.01 -7.53
N VAL A 438 -21.82 3.86 -6.21
CA VAL A 438 -20.57 3.51 -5.53
C VAL A 438 -20.57 2.01 -5.23
N PRO A 439 -19.63 1.23 -5.78
CA PRO A 439 -19.59 -0.21 -5.55
C PRO A 439 -19.16 -0.59 -4.12
N ILE A 440 -19.67 -1.72 -3.64
CA ILE A 440 -19.29 -2.31 -2.35
C ILE A 440 -19.05 -3.80 -2.54
N SER A 441 -17.86 -4.29 -2.20
CA SER A 441 -17.62 -5.73 -2.05
C SER A 441 -17.93 -6.15 -0.62
N ILE A 442 -18.77 -7.16 -0.44
CA ILE A 442 -19.18 -7.65 0.89
C ILE A 442 -18.90 -9.14 1.04
N VAL A 443 -18.56 -9.58 2.26
CA VAL A 443 -18.41 -11.00 2.62
C VAL A 443 -18.98 -11.28 4.00
N TYR A 444 -19.62 -12.43 4.14
CA TYR A 444 -20.29 -12.86 5.36
C TYR A 444 -20.49 -14.38 5.37
N LYS A 445 -20.85 -14.93 6.53
CA LYS A 445 -21.13 -16.35 6.71
C LYS A 445 -22.46 -16.76 6.07
N THR A 446 -22.49 -17.89 5.37
CA THR A 446 -23.71 -18.42 4.75
C THR A 446 -24.82 -18.56 5.79
N GLY A 447 -25.99 -17.99 5.49
CA GLY A 447 -27.14 -17.99 6.40
C GLY A 447 -27.37 -16.67 7.17
N THR A 448 -26.42 -15.73 7.13
CA THR A 448 -26.60 -14.36 7.66
C THR A 448 -27.89 -13.73 7.16
N LYS A 449 -28.62 -13.06 8.06
CA LYS A 449 -29.89 -12.40 7.77
C LYS A 449 -29.70 -10.89 7.70
N LYS A 450 -30.34 -10.24 6.73
CA LYS A 450 -30.41 -8.78 6.63
C LYS A 450 -31.52 -8.23 7.55
N ASP A 451 -31.33 -8.35 8.86
CA ASP A 451 -32.30 -7.93 9.89
C ASP A 451 -31.78 -6.83 10.83
N GLY A 452 -30.64 -6.20 10.46
CA GLY A 452 -29.98 -5.10 11.16
C GLY A 452 -29.13 -5.51 12.37
N LYS A 453 -29.10 -6.79 12.73
CA LYS A 453 -28.43 -7.25 13.96
C LYS A 453 -26.97 -7.65 13.79
N ASN A 454 -26.48 -7.76 12.56
CA ASN A 454 -25.11 -8.21 12.35
C ASN A 454 -24.13 -7.10 12.72
N PRO A 455 -23.08 -7.38 13.50
CA PRO A 455 -21.94 -6.49 13.58
C PRO A 455 -21.29 -6.40 12.20
N LEU A 456 -20.88 -5.20 11.80
CA LEU A 456 -20.30 -4.95 10.49
C LEU A 456 -19.01 -4.16 10.63
N LEU A 457 -17.97 -4.61 9.93
CA LEU A 457 -16.73 -3.85 9.75
C LEU A 457 -16.65 -3.36 8.30
N LEU A 458 -16.67 -2.04 8.11
CA LEU A 458 -16.58 -1.38 6.81
C LEU A 458 -15.21 -0.69 6.66
N THR A 459 -14.53 -0.91 5.53
CA THR A 459 -13.24 -0.28 5.20
C THR A 459 -13.27 0.47 3.87
N GLY A 460 -12.34 1.40 3.68
CA GLY A 460 -12.13 2.18 2.47
C GLY A 460 -10.79 2.93 2.48
N TYR A 461 -10.38 3.48 1.33
CA TYR A 461 -9.13 4.24 1.18
C TYR A 461 -9.31 5.52 0.35
N GLY A 462 -9.60 5.37 -0.96
CA GLY A 462 -10.09 6.46 -1.80
C GLY A 462 -9.12 7.61 -2.05
N SER A 463 -7.83 7.33 -2.30
CA SER A 463 -6.82 8.34 -2.65
C SER A 463 -5.78 7.76 -3.62
N TYR A 464 -5.05 8.63 -4.33
CA TYR A 464 -3.93 8.30 -5.23
C TYR A 464 -4.28 7.38 -6.41
N GLY A 465 -5.56 7.23 -6.73
CA GLY A 465 -6.04 6.25 -7.69
C GLY A 465 -5.87 4.79 -7.23
N SER A 466 -5.50 4.57 -5.97
CA SER A 466 -5.26 3.23 -5.44
C SER A 466 -6.57 2.49 -5.23
N SER A 467 -6.85 1.49 -6.08
CA SER A 467 -8.02 0.62 -5.92
C SER A 467 -7.88 -0.33 -4.74
N TYR A 468 -8.90 -0.44 -3.90
CA TYR A 468 -8.88 -1.32 -2.72
C TYR A 468 -9.09 -2.79 -3.13
N PRO A 469 -8.14 -3.71 -2.86
CA PRO A 469 -8.25 -5.08 -3.34
C PRO A 469 -9.32 -5.87 -2.59
N ALA A 470 -10.20 -6.56 -3.33
CA ALA A 470 -11.14 -7.53 -2.78
C ALA A 470 -10.46 -8.89 -2.53
N SER A 471 -9.55 -8.93 -1.55
CA SER A 471 -8.70 -10.09 -1.26
C SER A 471 -9.13 -10.90 -0.03
N PHE A 472 -8.70 -12.16 -0.02
CA PHE A 472 -8.90 -13.06 1.11
C PHE A 472 -8.00 -12.66 2.27
N SER A 473 -8.50 -12.84 3.49
CA SER A 473 -7.71 -12.73 4.70
C SER A 473 -8.13 -13.83 5.67
N SER A 474 -7.18 -14.69 6.07
CA SER A 474 -7.43 -15.74 7.06
C SER A 474 -7.73 -15.15 8.44
N THR A 475 -7.16 -13.99 8.77
CA THR A 475 -7.41 -13.30 10.04
C THR A 475 -8.82 -12.70 10.10
N ARG A 476 -9.38 -12.30 8.95
CA ARG A 476 -10.79 -11.83 8.85
C ARG A 476 -11.79 -12.91 9.28
N LEU A 477 -11.45 -14.20 9.12
CA LEU A 477 -12.30 -15.31 9.58
C LEU A 477 -12.61 -15.21 11.08
N THR A 478 -11.70 -14.65 11.89
CA THR A 478 -11.93 -14.38 13.31
C THR A 478 -13.20 -13.55 13.56
N LEU A 479 -13.49 -12.57 12.69
CA LEU A 479 -14.70 -11.77 12.77
C LEU A 479 -15.89 -12.49 12.11
N LEU A 480 -15.71 -13.05 10.91
CA LEU A 480 -16.79 -13.70 10.17
C LEU A 480 -17.38 -14.90 10.94
N ASP A 481 -16.54 -15.66 11.65
CA ASP A 481 -16.97 -16.77 12.50
C ASP A 481 -17.75 -16.32 13.74
N ARG A 482 -17.62 -15.04 14.12
CA ARG A 482 -18.40 -14.37 15.18
C ARG A 482 -19.64 -13.66 14.65
N GLY A 483 -20.02 -13.90 13.39
CA GLY A 483 -21.22 -13.35 12.77
C GLY A 483 -21.05 -11.95 12.18
N PHE A 484 -19.81 -11.46 12.06
CA PHE A 484 -19.58 -10.19 11.36
C PHE A 484 -19.91 -10.30 9.88
N VAL A 485 -20.34 -9.16 9.36
CA VAL A 485 -20.28 -8.82 7.95
C VAL A 485 -19.03 -7.96 7.73
N PHE A 486 -18.28 -8.20 6.67
CA PHE A 486 -17.16 -7.34 6.27
C PHE A 486 -17.46 -6.71 4.91
N ALA A 487 -17.21 -5.42 4.77
CA ALA A 487 -17.47 -4.67 3.54
C ALA A 487 -16.30 -3.75 3.18
N ILE A 488 -16.07 -3.60 1.87
CA ILE A 488 -15.12 -2.64 1.28
C ILE A 488 -15.93 -1.66 0.45
N ALA A 489 -15.85 -0.37 0.75
CA ALA A 489 -16.44 0.68 -0.07
C ALA A 489 -15.43 1.16 -1.11
N HIS A 490 -15.76 0.97 -2.39
CA HIS A 490 -14.94 1.36 -3.55
C HIS A 490 -15.21 2.82 -3.94
N ILE A 491 -14.95 3.71 -2.99
CA ILE A 491 -15.25 5.15 -3.05
C ILE A 491 -14.39 5.90 -4.06
N ARG A 492 -14.87 7.05 -4.56
CA ARG A 492 -14.08 7.92 -5.45
C ARG A 492 -12.75 8.34 -4.81
N GLY A 493 -11.74 8.49 -5.67
CA GLY A 493 -10.34 8.70 -5.30
C GLY A 493 -9.47 7.44 -5.46
N GLY A 494 -10.08 6.26 -5.59
CA GLY A 494 -9.45 5.08 -6.21
C GLY A 494 -9.69 5.04 -7.72
N GLU A 495 -9.23 4.00 -8.42
CA GLU A 495 -9.45 3.78 -9.87
C GLU A 495 -10.33 2.56 -10.20
N GLU A 496 -11.16 2.09 -9.27
CA GLU A 496 -12.02 0.92 -9.47
C GLU A 496 -12.88 1.05 -10.73
N MET A 497 -13.48 2.23 -10.94
CA MET A 497 -14.31 2.55 -12.11
C MET A 497 -13.54 3.27 -13.24
N GLY A 498 -12.21 3.22 -13.21
CA GLY A 498 -11.31 3.89 -14.15
C GLY A 498 -10.81 5.25 -13.66
N ARG A 499 -10.02 5.95 -14.50
CA ARG A 499 -9.27 7.15 -14.10
C ARG A 499 -10.18 8.31 -13.66
N GLU A 500 -11.33 8.48 -14.31
CA GLU A 500 -12.33 9.47 -13.89
C GLU A 500 -12.81 9.27 -12.44
N TRP A 501 -12.80 8.03 -11.94
CA TRP A 501 -13.16 7.74 -10.54
C TRP A 501 -12.19 8.38 -9.54
N TYR A 502 -10.90 8.42 -9.91
CA TYR A 502 -9.85 9.05 -9.13
C TYR A 502 -9.91 10.58 -9.25
N GLU A 503 -10.00 11.12 -10.47
CA GLU A 503 -10.08 12.57 -10.69
C GLU A 503 -11.30 13.20 -9.99
N ASN A 504 -12.42 12.45 -9.90
CA ASN A 504 -13.62 12.86 -9.14
C ASN A 504 -13.55 12.59 -7.63
N GLY A 505 -12.40 12.19 -7.08
CA GLY A 505 -12.15 12.05 -5.64
C GLY A 505 -10.83 12.70 -5.21
N LYS A 506 -10.40 13.72 -5.95
CA LYS A 506 -9.10 14.40 -5.84
C LYS A 506 -9.27 15.91 -5.90
N PHE A 507 -8.30 16.70 -5.43
CA PHE A 507 -8.33 18.16 -5.51
C PHE A 507 -9.66 18.74 -4.95
N LEU A 508 -10.33 19.61 -5.72
CA LEU A 508 -11.61 20.24 -5.37
C LEU A 508 -12.82 19.28 -5.45
N HIS A 509 -12.57 18.00 -5.70
CA HIS A 509 -13.55 16.92 -5.63
C HIS A 509 -13.28 15.96 -4.46
N LYS A 510 -12.25 16.20 -3.64
CA LYS A 510 -11.86 15.26 -2.57
C LYS A 510 -12.98 14.90 -1.61
N LYS A 511 -13.95 15.81 -1.39
CA LYS A 511 -15.11 15.53 -0.53
C LYS A 511 -15.98 14.37 -1.00
N ASN A 512 -15.95 14.04 -2.29
CA ASN A 512 -16.66 12.89 -2.83
C ASN A 512 -16.22 11.58 -2.18
N THR A 513 -14.93 11.41 -1.87
CA THR A 513 -14.40 10.26 -1.11
C THR A 513 -15.18 10.05 0.19
N PHE A 514 -15.40 11.12 0.95
CA PHE A 514 -16.07 11.05 2.26
C PHE A 514 -17.58 10.84 2.12
N THR A 515 -18.23 11.55 1.18
CA THR A 515 -19.68 11.41 0.97
C THR A 515 -20.05 10.06 0.38
N ASP A 516 -19.20 9.45 -0.45
CA ASP A 516 -19.38 8.11 -0.98
C ASP A 516 -19.31 7.07 0.14
N PHE A 517 -18.34 7.19 1.04
CA PHE A 517 -18.21 6.28 2.18
C PHE A 517 -19.41 6.36 3.13
N ILE A 518 -19.89 7.58 3.40
CA ILE A 518 -21.12 7.82 4.15
C ILE A 518 -22.32 7.17 3.45
N ALA A 519 -22.46 7.34 2.13
CA ALA A 519 -23.53 6.70 1.36
C ALA A 519 -23.46 5.17 1.40
N CYS A 520 -22.26 4.58 1.38
CA CYS A 520 -22.08 3.14 1.57
C CYS A 520 -22.51 2.68 2.96
N ALA A 521 -22.14 3.41 4.02
CA ALA A 521 -22.57 3.11 5.39
C ALA A 521 -24.11 3.19 5.54
N GLU A 522 -24.72 4.25 5.01
CA GLU A 522 -26.18 4.43 5.01
C GLU A 522 -26.89 3.33 4.24
N TYR A 523 -26.37 2.95 3.06
CA TYR A 523 -26.91 1.84 2.27
C TYR A 523 -26.90 0.53 3.06
N LEU A 524 -25.77 0.19 3.71
CA LEU A 524 -25.66 -1.03 4.50
C LEU A 524 -26.62 -1.05 5.70
N ILE A 525 -26.85 0.10 6.35
CA ILE A 525 -27.84 0.24 7.43
C ILE A 525 -29.26 0.09 6.88
N ASN A 526 -29.61 0.81 5.80
CA ASN A 526 -30.96 0.85 5.23
C ASN A 526 -31.39 -0.51 4.64
N GLU A 527 -30.47 -1.24 4.02
CA GLU A 527 -30.71 -2.59 3.51
C GLU A 527 -30.71 -3.67 4.60
N GLY A 528 -30.56 -3.28 5.88
CA GLY A 528 -30.64 -4.17 7.02
C GLY A 528 -29.42 -5.07 7.22
N TRP A 529 -28.27 -4.75 6.62
CA TRP A 529 -27.03 -5.50 6.90
C TRP A 529 -26.56 -5.27 8.34
N THR A 530 -26.72 -4.06 8.85
CA THR A 530 -26.31 -3.65 10.19
C THR A 530 -27.17 -2.49 10.72
N THR A 531 -26.79 -1.91 11.85
CA THR A 531 -27.32 -0.66 12.41
C THR A 531 -26.16 0.23 12.84
N ASN A 532 -26.40 1.52 13.08
CA ASN A 532 -25.35 2.43 13.54
C ASN A 532 -24.66 1.96 14.84
N THR A 533 -25.40 1.34 15.77
CA THR A 533 -24.84 0.77 17.01
C THR A 533 -24.03 -0.50 16.81
N ASN A 534 -24.07 -1.10 15.61
CA ASN A 534 -23.36 -2.34 15.25
C ASN A 534 -22.32 -2.12 14.14
N LEU A 535 -22.12 -0.88 13.70
CA LEU A 535 -21.21 -0.54 12.61
C LEU A 535 -19.86 -0.06 13.16
N ALA A 536 -18.82 -0.80 12.83
CA ALA A 536 -17.43 -0.40 12.99
C ALA A 536 -16.84 0.01 11.63
N ILE A 537 -15.96 1.01 11.63
CA ILE A 537 -15.21 1.42 10.43
C ILE A 537 -13.71 1.42 10.67
N THR A 538 -12.94 1.17 9.62
CA THR A 538 -11.47 1.21 9.69
C THR A 538 -10.85 1.75 8.41
N GLY A 539 -9.69 2.41 8.55
CA GLY A 539 -8.90 2.93 7.43
C GLY A 539 -7.53 3.38 7.92
N GLY A 540 -6.50 3.22 7.07
CA GLY A 540 -5.11 3.56 7.40
C GLY A 540 -4.49 4.59 6.45
N SER A 541 -3.52 5.38 6.92
CA SER A 541 -2.83 6.39 6.09
C SER A 541 -3.82 7.44 5.52
N ALA A 542 -3.93 7.59 4.20
CA ALA A 542 -5.00 8.37 3.56
C ALA A 542 -6.41 7.78 3.78
N GLY A 543 -6.54 6.49 4.07
CA GLY A 543 -7.77 5.90 4.63
C GLY A 543 -8.05 6.36 6.07
N GLY A 544 -7.02 6.81 6.80
CA GLY A 544 -7.17 7.48 8.09
C GLY A 544 -7.67 8.93 7.96
N LEU A 545 -7.29 9.64 6.88
CA LEU A 545 -7.94 10.90 6.48
C LEU A 545 -9.44 10.67 6.28
N LEU A 546 -9.81 9.61 5.55
CA LEU A 546 -11.20 9.21 5.39
C LEU A 546 -11.89 9.00 6.74
N MET A 547 -11.29 8.22 7.65
CA MET A 547 -11.86 7.99 8.99
C MET A 547 -12.08 9.31 9.74
N GLY A 548 -11.06 10.17 9.79
CA GLY A 548 -11.13 11.44 10.50
C GLY A 548 -12.19 12.40 9.93
N ALA A 549 -12.31 12.47 8.60
CA ALA A 549 -13.28 13.33 7.95
C ALA A 549 -14.73 12.86 8.18
N VAL A 550 -15.00 11.55 8.04
CA VAL A 550 -16.38 11.03 8.16
C VAL A 550 -16.89 11.08 9.59
N ILE A 551 -16.04 10.96 10.61
CA ILE A 551 -16.48 11.10 12.02
C ILE A 551 -16.72 12.55 12.41
N ASN A 552 -16.12 13.52 11.73
CA ASN A 552 -16.51 14.92 11.90
C ASN A 552 -17.86 15.21 11.24
N MET A 553 -18.11 14.61 10.06
CA MET A 553 -19.32 14.87 9.26
C MET A 553 -20.57 14.11 9.75
N ARG A 554 -20.42 12.83 10.11
CA ARG A 554 -21.51 11.90 10.46
C ARG A 554 -21.10 10.93 11.58
N PRO A 555 -20.71 11.43 12.76
CA PRO A 555 -20.36 10.57 13.89
C PRO A 555 -21.51 9.66 14.34
N ASP A 556 -22.76 10.01 14.04
CA ASP A 556 -23.98 9.28 14.38
C ASP A 556 -24.15 7.92 13.68
N LEU A 557 -23.40 7.69 12.59
CA LEU A 557 -23.48 6.47 11.81
C LEU A 557 -22.67 5.31 12.39
N PHE A 558 -21.66 5.60 13.22
CA PHE A 558 -20.64 4.63 13.61
C PHE A 558 -20.64 4.43 15.12
N GLN A 559 -20.47 3.18 15.56
CA GLN A 559 -20.24 2.87 16.96
C GLN A 559 -18.75 2.85 17.28
N VAL A 560 -17.93 2.29 16.38
CA VAL A 560 -16.50 2.07 16.61
C VAL A 560 -15.68 2.50 15.39
N VAL A 561 -14.52 3.11 15.61
CA VAL A 561 -13.59 3.54 14.58
C VAL A 561 -12.18 3.09 14.93
N VAL A 562 -11.48 2.52 13.96
CA VAL A 562 -10.04 2.23 14.04
C VAL A 562 -9.32 3.01 12.94
N ALA A 563 -8.58 4.05 13.33
CA ALA A 563 -7.85 4.93 12.42
C ALA A 563 -6.34 4.65 12.53
N ASN A 564 -5.79 3.98 11.51
CA ASN A 564 -4.40 3.52 11.53
C ASN A 564 -3.46 4.53 10.88
N VAL A 565 -2.39 4.95 11.58
CA VAL A 565 -1.42 5.97 11.09
C VAL A 565 -2.10 7.11 10.29
N PRO A 566 -3.12 7.80 10.85
CA PRO A 566 -4.06 8.56 10.03
C PRO A 566 -3.54 9.94 9.64
N PHE A 567 -3.63 10.29 8.35
CA PHE A 567 -3.32 11.63 7.84
C PHE A 567 -4.45 12.60 8.22
N VAL A 568 -4.24 13.47 9.21
CA VAL A 568 -5.34 14.23 9.86
C VAL A 568 -5.05 15.72 10.02
N ASP A 569 -3.81 16.16 9.93
CA ASP A 569 -3.42 17.57 10.01
C ASP A 569 -3.15 18.17 8.63
N VAL A 570 -4.10 17.93 7.71
CA VAL A 570 -3.96 18.10 6.26
C VAL A 570 -3.39 19.45 5.86
N VAL A 571 -3.98 20.56 6.34
CA VAL A 571 -3.58 21.89 5.90
C VAL A 571 -2.18 22.25 6.43
N THR A 572 -1.88 21.91 7.68
CA THR A 572 -0.60 22.23 8.31
C THR A 572 0.54 21.42 7.71
N THR A 573 0.32 20.11 7.50
CA THR A 573 1.31 19.21 6.90
C THR A 573 1.60 19.60 5.45
N ILE A 574 0.58 19.77 4.60
CA ILE A 574 0.78 20.03 3.16
C ILE A 574 1.36 21.43 2.88
N LEU A 575 1.25 22.36 3.81
CA LEU A 575 1.95 23.66 3.73
C LEU A 575 3.47 23.54 3.93
N ASP A 576 3.95 22.47 4.57
CA ASP A 576 5.35 22.32 4.95
C ASP A 576 6.10 21.35 4.03
N THR A 577 6.74 21.90 3.01
CA THR A 577 7.53 21.12 2.03
C THR A 577 8.85 20.60 2.58
N SER A 578 9.20 20.87 3.85
CA SER A 578 10.36 20.21 4.49
C SER A 578 10.02 18.78 4.92
N LEU A 579 8.73 18.41 4.92
CA LEU A 579 8.28 17.07 5.26
C LEU A 579 8.33 16.15 4.03
N PRO A 580 8.57 14.84 4.23
CA PRO A 580 8.38 13.86 3.19
C PRO A 580 7.00 14.00 2.52
N LEU A 581 6.94 13.69 1.23
CA LEU A 581 5.73 13.64 0.39
C LEU A 581 5.00 14.98 0.16
N SER A 582 5.10 15.98 1.05
CA SER A 582 4.23 17.16 1.03
C SER A 582 4.26 17.95 -0.28
N ALA A 583 5.44 18.12 -0.89
CA ALA A 583 5.57 18.78 -2.19
C ALA A 583 4.91 17.97 -3.33
N ALA A 584 5.09 16.64 -3.33
CA ALA A 584 4.47 15.75 -4.31
C ALA A 584 2.94 15.69 -4.14
N GLU A 585 2.46 15.70 -2.89
CA GLU A 585 1.05 15.62 -2.56
C GLU A 585 0.25 16.90 -2.87
N TRP A 586 0.91 17.99 -3.28
CA TRP A 586 0.21 19.10 -3.93
C TRP A 586 -0.51 18.66 -5.19
N GLU A 587 -0.01 17.64 -5.89
CA GLU A 587 -0.68 17.04 -7.04
C GLU A 587 -1.79 16.06 -6.65
N GLU A 588 -2.07 15.83 -5.35
CA GLU A 588 -3.19 15.01 -4.85
C GLU A 588 -4.29 15.89 -4.21
N TRP A 589 -3.92 16.64 -3.18
CA TRP A 589 -4.86 17.43 -2.39
C TRP A 589 -5.07 18.85 -2.94
N GLY A 590 -4.06 19.35 -3.66
CA GLY A 590 -3.93 20.75 -4.02
C GLY A 590 -2.89 21.47 -3.16
N ASN A 591 -2.46 22.65 -3.64
CA ASN A 591 -1.48 23.46 -2.92
C ASN A 591 -2.19 24.52 -2.06
N PRO A 592 -2.20 24.41 -0.72
CA PRO A 592 -2.86 25.36 0.19
C PRO A 592 -2.22 26.76 0.20
N ASN A 593 -1.09 26.98 -0.49
CA ASN A 593 -0.62 28.33 -0.80
C ASN A 593 -1.56 29.07 -1.76
N ASP A 594 -2.45 28.38 -2.48
CA ASP A 594 -3.58 28.97 -3.20
C ASP A 594 -4.80 29.03 -2.26
N PRO A 595 -5.47 30.19 -2.13
CA PRO A 595 -6.63 30.34 -1.25
C PRO A 595 -7.80 29.42 -1.59
N ILE A 596 -7.98 29.01 -2.85
CA ILE A 596 -9.05 28.09 -3.26
C ILE A 596 -8.82 26.71 -2.65
N TYR A 597 -7.60 26.19 -2.79
CA TYR A 597 -7.22 24.90 -2.21
C TYR A 597 -7.14 24.98 -0.68
N TYR A 598 -6.63 26.07 -0.12
CA TYR A 598 -6.62 26.29 1.34
C TYR A 598 -8.02 26.16 1.94
N GLU A 599 -9.00 26.90 1.44
CA GLU A 599 -10.36 26.87 1.96
C GLU A 599 -11.02 25.51 1.74
N TYR A 600 -10.79 24.89 0.57
CA TYR A 600 -11.35 23.57 0.28
C TYR A 600 -10.76 22.47 1.19
N MET A 601 -9.43 22.40 1.32
CA MET A 601 -8.73 21.45 2.19
C MET A 601 -9.11 21.66 3.66
N LYS A 602 -9.10 22.91 4.13
CA LYS A 602 -9.52 23.26 5.50
C LYS A 602 -10.95 22.82 5.79
N SER A 603 -11.83 22.79 4.79
CA SER A 603 -13.23 22.39 4.96
C SER A 603 -13.46 20.88 5.11
N TYR A 604 -12.42 20.04 5.03
CA TYR A 604 -12.49 18.61 5.36
C TYR A 604 -11.35 18.10 6.25
N SER A 605 -10.27 18.87 6.43
CA SER A 605 -9.12 18.51 7.27
C SER A 605 -9.57 18.05 8.66
N PRO A 606 -9.32 16.78 9.05
CA PRO A 606 -9.90 16.23 10.27
C PRO A 606 -9.52 17.00 11.54
N TYR A 607 -8.26 17.40 11.69
CA TYR A 607 -7.78 18.18 12.82
C TYR A 607 -8.44 19.55 12.90
N ASP A 608 -8.61 20.24 11.75
CA ASP A 608 -9.20 21.58 11.71
C ASP A 608 -10.71 21.58 12.01
N ASN A 609 -11.41 20.48 11.70
CA ASN A 609 -12.87 20.35 11.83
C ASN A 609 -13.33 19.55 13.07
N VAL A 610 -12.45 19.33 14.06
CA VAL A 610 -12.92 18.82 15.36
C VAL A 610 -13.77 19.87 16.05
N GLU A 611 -15.03 19.54 16.29
CA GLU A 611 -16.01 20.40 16.98
C GLU A 611 -16.52 19.79 18.30
N ALA A 612 -17.25 20.59 19.07
CA ALA A 612 -17.90 20.15 20.31
C ALA A 612 -19.16 19.33 20.00
N GLN A 613 -18.96 18.03 19.76
CA GLN A 613 -20.01 17.07 19.43
C GLN A 613 -19.70 15.69 20.04
N THR A 614 -20.57 14.71 19.81
CA THR A 614 -20.32 13.32 20.21
C THR A 614 -19.51 12.62 19.13
N TYR A 615 -18.49 11.86 19.50
CA TYR A 615 -17.70 11.00 18.60
C TYR A 615 -17.87 9.53 18.97
N PRO A 616 -17.69 8.59 18.03
CA PRO A 616 -17.72 7.13 18.31
C PRO A 616 -16.57 6.69 19.22
N ASP A 617 -16.63 5.44 19.70
CA ASP A 617 -15.46 4.83 20.33
C ASP A 617 -14.33 4.72 19.30
N LEU A 618 -13.14 5.23 19.63
CA LEU A 618 -12.07 5.46 18.67
C LEU A 618 -10.73 4.92 19.17
N LEU A 619 -10.10 4.09 18.35
CA LEU A 619 -8.71 3.66 18.48
C LEU A 619 -7.89 4.31 17.37
N ILE A 620 -6.85 5.03 17.75
CA ILE A 620 -5.89 5.67 16.86
C ILE A 620 -4.55 4.99 17.03
N THR A 621 -3.91 4.60 15.93
CA THR A 621 -2.54 4.06 15.95
C THR A 621 -1.56 5.00 15.25
N ALA A 622 -0.30 4.97 15.67
CA ALA A 622 0.79 5.76 15.12
C ALA A 622 2.12 5.00 15.21
N GLY A 623 3.07 5.31 14.32
CA GLY A 623 4.47 4.87 14.44
C GLY A 623 5.38 6.07 14.69
N LEU A 624 6.29 5.99 15.66
CA LEU A 624 7.20 7.09 15.99
C LEU A 624 8.11 7.45 14.81
N ASN A 625 8.59 6.42 14.10
CA ASN A 625 9.52 6.56 12.97
C ASN A 625 8.80 6.67 11.61
N ASP A 626 7.48 6.83 11.60
CA ASP A 626 6.69 6.90 10.36
C ASP A 626 7.18 8.04 9.46
N SER A 627 7.64 7.67 8.26
CA SER A 627 8.16 8.60 7.26
C SER A 627 7.06 9.25 6.43
N ARG A 628 5.86 8.67 6.37
CA ARG A 628 4.76 9.07 5.48
C ARG A 628 3.70 9.89 6.21
N VAL A 629 3.21 9.40 7.35
CA VAL A 629 2.28 10.12 8.21
C VAL A 629 2.93 10.31 9.57
N LYS A 630 3.28 11.55 9.88
CA LYS A 630 4.12 11.81 11.04
C LYS A 630 3.36 11.60 12.35
N TYR A 631 4.00 11.00 13.35
CA TYR A 631 3.40 10.62 14.63
C TYR A 631 2.62 11.75 15.33
N TRP A 632 3.03 13.01 15.11
CA TRP A 632 2.38 14.16 15.74
C TRP A 632 0.98 14.42 15.20
N GLU A 633 0.65 14.00 13.98
CA GLU A 633 -0.69 14.18 13.42
C GLU A 633 -1.75 13.45 14.25
N PRO A 634 -1.69 12.11 14.44
CA PRO A 634 -2.61 11.41 15.34
C PRO A 634 -2.51 11.86 16.79
N ALA A 635 -1.33 12.24 17.28
CA ALA A 635 -1.16 12.73 18.66
C ALA A 635 -1.91 14.06 18.90
N LYS A 636 -1.75 15.04 18.01
CA LYS A 636 -2.46 16.32 18.04
C LYS A 636 -3.97 16.13 17.91
N TRP A 637 -4.38 15.25 17.00
CA TRP A 637 -5.79 14.94 16.78
C TRP A 637 -6.44 14.31 18.01
N THR A 638 -5.75 13.37 18.67
CA THR A 638 -6.17 12.78 19.95
C THR A 638 -6.36 13.85 21.02
N ALA A 639 -5.37 14.73 21.19
CA ALA A 639 -5.42 15.82 22.17
C ALA A 639 -6.63 16.76 21.95
N LYS A 640 -6.87 17.17 20.70
CA LYS A 640 -7.98 18.06 20.34
C LYS A 640 -9.35 17.39 20.43
N LEU A 641 -9.46 16.11 20.06
CA LEU A 641 -10.69 15.34 20.26
C LEU A 641 -11.04 15.24 21.73
N ARG A 642 -10.08 14.94 22.62
CA ARG A 642 -10.34 14.90 24.07
C ARG A 642 -10.72 16.25 24.65
N GLU A 643 -10.19 17.34 24.11
CA GLU A 643 -10.57 18.69 24.52
C GLU A 643 -12.05 18.98 24.22
N LEU A 644 -12.51 18.61 23.01
CA LEU A 644 -13.76 19.13 22.47
C LEU A 644 -14.93 18.15 22.51
N LYS A 645 -14.69 16.83 22.50
CA LYS A 645 -15.76 15.84 22.49
C LYS A 645 -16.69 15.98 23.70
N THR A 646 -17.98 15.73 23.49
CA THR A 646 -19.04 15.91 24.51
C THR A 646 -19.57 14.59 25.07
N ASP A 647 -19.17 13.48 24.47
CA ASP A 647 -19.46 12.12 24.91
C ASP A 647 -18.46 11.61 25.98
N ASN A 648 -18.77 10.43 26.52
CA ASN A 648 -17.87 9.65 27.38
C ASN A 648 -17.37 8.37 26.69
N ASN A 649 -17.39 8.32 25.36
CA ASN A 649 -16.90 7.18 24.59
C ASN A 649 -15.38 7.10 24.72
N ILE A 650 -14.85 5.89 24.50
CA ILE A 650 -13.45 5.57 24.66
C ILE A 650 -12.64 6.17 23.51
N LEU A 651 -11.52 6.82 23.83
CA LEU A 651 -10.57 7.39 22.86
C LEU A 651 -9.14 7.01 23.24
N LEU A 652 -8.56 6.09 22.46
CA LEU A 652 -7.23 5.53 22.68
C LEU A 652 -6.26 6.00 21.60
N LEU A 653 -5.03 6.29 22.01
CA LEU A 653 -3.89 6.45 21.12
C LEU A 653 -2.84 5.39 21.46
N LYS A 654 -2.46 4.57 20.47
CA LYS A 654 -1.38 3.60 20.57
C LYS A 654 -0.26 3.98 19.63
N THR A 655 0.86 4.43 20.18
CA THR A 655 2.06 4.76 19.40
C THR A 655 3.06 3.62 19.50
N ASN A 656 3.39 2.99 18.38
CA ASN A 656 4.52 2.07 18.31
C ASN A 656 5.82 2.89 18.32
N MET A 657 6.60 2.76 19.39
CA MET A 657 7.80 3.56 19.61
C MET A 657 8.99 3.09 18.77
N ASP A 658 8.92 1.88 18.20
CA ASP A 658 10.03 1.21 17.54
C ASP A 658 9.79 1.00 16.03
N ALA A 659 8.63 1.40 15.51
CA ALA A 659 8.22 1.14 14.12
C ALA A 659 7.85 2.39 13.32
N GLY A 660 7.80 2.21 12.00
CA GLY A 660 7.38 3.21 11.02
C GLY A 660 5.94 3.04 10.54
N HIS A 661 5.70 3.34 9.25
CA HIS A 661 4.35 3.40 8.66
C HIS A 661 3.59 2.07 8.64
N SER A 662 4.32 0.96 8.47
CA SER A 662 3.74 -0.39 8.31
C SER A 662 3.48 -1.10 9.64
N GLY A 663 3.68 -0.44 10.78
CA GLY A 663 3.59 -1.06 12.11
C GLY A 663 4.76 -1.99 12.41
N ALA A 664 4.60 -2.88 13.39
CA ALA A 664 5.65 -3.80 13.81
C ALA A 664 6.13 -4.72 12.67
N SER A 665 7.45 -4.92 12.56
CA SER A 665 8.02 -5.80 11.54
C SER A 665 7.88 -7.28 11.91
N GLY A 666 7.87 -8.13 10.89
CA GLY A 666 7.73 -9.57 11.05
C GLY A 666 6.28 -10.05 11.19
N ARG A 667 6.06 -11.31 10.83
CA ARG A 667 4.70 -11.86 10.68
C ARG A 667 3.94 -12.15 11.98
N TYR A 668 4.60 -12.14 13.13
CA TYR A 668 3.95 -12.44 14.41
C TYR A 668 3.49 -11.17 15.14
N GLU A 669 4.30 -10.11 15.14
CA GLU A 669 3.94 -8.87 15.83
C GLU A 669 2.75 -8.17 15.17
N SER A 670 2.67 -8.17 13.84
CA SER A 670 1.50 -7.67 13.10
C SER A 670 0.18 -8.38 13.49
N LEU A 671 0.22 -9.67 13.84
CA LEU A 671 -0.97 -10.37 14.35
C LEU A 671 -1.37 -9.92 15.76
N LYS A 672 -0.41 -9.50 16.59
CA LYS A 672 -0.72 -8.96 17.92
C LYS A 672 -1.36 -7.58 17.82
N GLU A 673 -0.86 -6.72 16.92
CA GLU A 673 -1.48 -5.43 16.63
C GLU A 673 -2.93 -5.62 16.14
N LEU A 674 -3.15 -6.53 15.19
CA LEU A 674 -4.51 -6.83 14.71
C LEU A 674 -5.41 -7.47 15.79
N ALA A 675 -4.86 -8.34 16.65
CA ALA A 675 -5.61 -8.91 17.76
C ALA A 675 -6.04 -7.85 18.79
N PHE A 676 -5.20 -6.83 19.01
CA PHE A 676 -5.54 -5.67 19.83
C PHE A 676 -6.68 -4.84 19.21
N GLU A 677 -6.60 -4.54 17.91
CA GLU A 677 -7.67 -3.82 17.19
C GLU A 677 -9.00 -4.59 17.22
N TYR A 678 -8.97 -5.91 16.96
CA TYR A 678 -10.17 -6.74 17.00
C TYR A 678 -10.73 -6.88 18.41
N ALA A 679 -9.89 -6.95 19.44
CA ALA A 679 -10.35 -6.94 20.83
C ALA A 679 -11.07 -5.62 21.14
N PHE A 680 -10.54 -4.48 20.69
CA PHE A 680 -11.19 -3.18 20.83
C PHE A 680 -12.56 -3.16 20.14
N ILE A 681 -12.63 -3.57 18.88
CA ILE A 681 -13.89 -3.63 18.12
C ILE A 681 -14.93 -4.52 18.81
N LEU A 682 -14.55 -5.74 19.21
CA LEU A 682 -15.46 -6.69 19.85
C LEU A 682 -15.97 -6.17 21.19
N GLU A 683 -15.09 -5.56 22.00
CA GLU A 683 -15.45 -4.98 23.30
C GLU A 683 -16.44 -3.82 23.14
N GLN A 684 -16.14 -2.86 22.26
CA GLN A 684 -17.01 -1.68 22.08
C GLN A 684 -18.35 -2.02 21.42
N LEU A 685 -18.40 -3.06 20.57
CA LEU A 685 -19.65 -3.62 20.06
C LEU A 685 -20.37 -4.57 21.05
N LYS A 686 -19.81 -4.78 22.25
CA LYS A 686 -20.39 -5.60 23.33
C LYS A 686 -20.60 -7.06 22.93
N LEU A 687 -19.59 -7.65 22.29
CA LEU A 687 -19.58 -9.02 21.78
C LEU A 687 -18.64 -9.95 22.57
N VAL A 688 -18.13 -9.49 23.72
CA VAL A 688 -17.17 -10.20 24.60
C VAL A 688 -17.83 -10.68 25.88
#